data_AF-A0A7X7MPD5-F1
#
_entry.id   AF-A0A7X7MPD5-F1
#
_cell.length_a   1.000
_cell.length_b   1.000
_cell.length_c   1.000
_cell.angle_alpha   90.00
_cell.angle_beta   90.00
_cell.angle_gamma   90.00
#
_symmetry.space_group_name_H-M   'P 1'
#
loop_
_entity.id
_entity.type
_entity.pdbx_description
1 polymer ?
#
loop_
_entity_poly.entity_id
_entity_poly.type
_entity_poly.pdbx_seq_one_letter_code
_entity_poly.pdbx_strand_id
1 'polypeptide(L)'
;MITESALRLLPEWQREFLGDEEMGRMCREYCLYPDMYHGDNKAKIDPYIMPELRKAVMPLHLEAPEVIEGSVFSYYVGQSLALLADPATRAEGIRFAGTFLHLLQDRTATAHALPVDNFFEGLAQFIPGAEGKAIWMHSAMESLGREYKGLEGYAPLLLGTNDMTVTAGLRQRMGQASRVVAPLIVPQAEAIFAGDKDRSIALQIVAAEESTRIVADFLYTVIAVSQGKTADAASVCPVPAQGVERMAYDYPLQEVVAFCRERYTWGEGYGRVVQSAMQALAEVERIRLGPDAKRLARHDVYLPEQRNFADGPHVRAVGEVAGRYDGGSFHMPIDAADDMALFEELIRLADGAVRAKRYREACEYLGIAAHAVIDRHSPVDLHVRHDYAFRMQHLLPAPERCAVWRKGSVLGCRSRPEIKGHAPLRLGESPAEIAFRLQLRFRNVALPLARRNTLALIRAIYRGERAEIDGIQTLLAEEAARTVADLFHSVLALSSADARPMGQADVSLTEVPERIVGLVPVADAEGYEKNQYDHYWRLRWSRPYCYRLWKNATGSLPTDASLIRPLELRVEGQPRVFPVGFAHGAGPEHVFAIPRGVYREFRAKVGCHPAFDVGEGDSFHFVVLLDGKRAYTSPPVTKATDCLDLCVPLGDAASVALWSTHTKGRQRHLVWAAPMLTK
;
A
#
# COMPACT_ATOMS: atom_id res chain seq x y z
N MET A 1 8.11 30.19 4.44
CA MET A 1 6.77 30.83 4.39
C MET A 1 5.97 30.59 5.66
N ILE A 2 5.80 29.34 6.12
CA ILE A 2 5.10 29.03 7.39
C ILE A 2 5.73 29.76 8.59
N THR A 3 7.05 29.60 8.81
CA THR A 3 7.79 30.31 9.87
C THR A 3 7.61 31.82 9.79
N GLU A 4 7.73 32.38 8.60
CA GLU A 4 7.59 33.82 8.37
C GLU A 4 6.18 34.32 8.73
N SER A 5 5.15 33.58 8.33
CA SER A 5 3.77 33.90 8.69
C SER A 5 3.55 33.81 10.21
N ALA A 6 4.11 32.81 10.87
CA ALA A 6 3.97 32.64 12.31
C ALA A 6 4.64 33.78 13.09
N LEU A 7 5.82 34.23 12.66
CA LEU A 7 6.53 35.36 13.27
C LEU A 7 5.74 36.68 13.16
N ARG A 8 4.99 36.89 12.08
CA ARG A 8 4.13 38.08 11.92
C ARG A 8 2.95 38.09 12.90
N LEU A 9 2.51 36.92 13.38
CA LEU A 9 1.41 36.78 14.34
C LEU A 9 1.83 37.03 15.79
N LEU A 10 3.14 37.00 16.08
CA LEU A 10 3.64 37.28 17.43
C LEU A 10 3.39 38.74 17.81
N PRO A 11 3.07 39.07 19.08
CA PRO A 11 3.03 40.44 19.57
C PRO A 11 4.32 41.22 19.28
N GLU A 12 4.20 42.54 19.14
CA GLU A 12 5.32 43.43 18.81
C GLU A 12 6.55 43.22 19.71
N TRP A 13 6.34 43.15 21.03
CA TRP A 13 7.42 42.95 21.99
C TRP A 13 8.16 41.61 21.81
N GLN A 14 7.50 40.56 21.30
CA GLN A 14 8.16 39.28 21.03
C GLN A 14 8.97 39.33 19.73
N ARG A 15 8.50 40.08 18.72
CA ARG A 15 9.27 40.33 17.50
C ARG A 15 10.52 41.17 17.81
N GLU A 16 10.39 42.19 18.64
CA GLU A 16 11.53 42.97 19.15
C GLU A 16 12.51 42.12 19.98
N PHE A 17 11.99 41.21 20.81
CA PHE A 17 12.80 40.31 21.61
C PHE A 17 13.69 39.40 20.75
N LEU A 18 13.15 38.90 19.64
CA LEU A 18 13.88 38.08 18.67
C LEU A 18 14.85 38.92 17.83
N GLY A 19 14.40 40.09 17.35
CA GLY A 19 15.16 40.96 16.45
C GLY A 19 15.12 40.50 14.98
N ASP A 20 15.23 41.46 14.06
CA ASP A 20 15.04 41.23 12.62
C ASP A 20 16.05 40.25 12.00
N GLU A 21 17.31 40.29 12.44
CA GLU A 21 18.35 39.39 11.92
C GLU A 21 18.05 37.93 12.26
N GLU A 22 17.76 37.65 13.53
CA GLU A 22 17.48 36.29 14.01
C GLU A 22 16.14 35.77 13.47
N MET A 23 15.11 36.61 13.35
CA MET A 23 13.87 36.25 12.65
C MET A 23 14.14 35.88 11.18
N GLY A 24 15.00 36.64 10.50
CA GLY A 24 15.40 36.37 9.12
C GLY A 24 16.17 35.05 8.97
N ARG A 25 17.07 34.73 9.91
CA ARG A 25 17.79 33.45 9.94
C ARG A 25 16.88 32.28 10.31
N MET A 26 15.94 32.48 11.23
CA MET A 26 14.95 31.46 11.57
C MET A 26 14.14 31.03 10.35
N CYS A 27 13.79 31.96 9.46
CA CYS A 27 13.02 31.67 8.25
C CYS A 27 13.82 31.00 7.12
N ARG A 28 15.13 31.24 7.03
CA ARG A 28 15.95 30.82 5.87
C ARG A 28 16.99 29.75 6.18
N GLU A 29 17.25 29.50 7.46
CA GLU A 29 18.38 28.70 7.90
C GLU A 29 18.01 27.79 9.08
N TYR A 30 17.62 28.34 10.24
CA TYR A 30 17.48 27.53 11.46
C TYR A 30 16.37 26.48 11.35
N CYS A 31 15.24 26.84 10.74
CA CYS A 31 14.16 25.91 10.49
C CYS A 31 14.46 24.91 9.36
N LEU A 32 15.64 24.94 8.74
CA LEU A 32 16.09 23.98 7.72
C LEU A 32 17.26 23.13 8.23
N TYR A 33 17.64 23.28 9.51
CA TYR A 33 18.75 22.52 10.09
C TYR A 33 18.58 21.00 9.93
N PRO A 34 17.41 20.40 10.15
CA PRO A 34 17.20 18.97 9.90
C PRO A 34 17.50 18.56 8.45
N ASP A 35 16.95 19.28 7.47
CA ASP A 35 17.19 19.01 6.05
C ASP A 35 18.68 19.15 5.70
N MET A 36 19.36 20.15 6.28
CA MET A 36 20.77 20.43 6.01
C MET A 36 21.75 19.57 6.81
N TYR A 37 21.29 18.63 7.65
CA TYR A 37 22.15 17.84 8.54
C TYR A 37 22.90 16.69 7.82
N HIS A 38 23.69 17.05 6.82
CA HIS A 38 24.52 16.14 6.04
C HIS A 38 25.77 16.87 5.50
N GLY A 39 26.79 16.11 5.10
CA GLY A 39 28.02 16.68 4.53
C GLY A 39 28.71 17.70 5.44
N ASP A 40 29.18 18.80 4.84
CA ASP A 40 29.96 19.85 5.52
C ASP A 40 29.16 20.63 6.57
N ASN A 41 27.83 20.60 6.50
CA ASN A 41 26.96 21.28 7.46
C ASN A 41 26.83 20.54 8.79
N LYS A 42 27.17 19.24 8.83
CA LYS A 42 26.94 18.38 9.99
C LYS A 42 27.55 18.95 11.26
N ALA A 43 28.83 19.36 11.24
CA ALA A 43 29.54 19.85 12.42
C ALA A 43 28.93 21.14 13.00
N LYS A 44 28.40 22.01 12.13
CA LYS A 44 27.74 23.26 12.53
C LYS A 44 26.37 23.01 13.16
N ILE A 45 25.63 22.03 12.65
CA ILE A 45 24.24 21.76 13.04
C ILE A 45 24.15 20.76 14.21
N ASP A 46 25.14 19.87 14.36
CA ASP A 46 25.18 18.81 15.39
C ASP A 46 24.78 19.27 16.79
N PRO A 47 25.22 20.45 17.29
CA PRO A 47 24.85 20.93 18.62
C PRO A 47 23.34 21.09 18.83
N TYR A 48 22.58 21.36 17.77
CA TYR A 48 21.13 21.62 17.82
C TYR A 48 20.29 20.38 17.54
N ILE A 49 20.92 19.25 17.23
CA ILE A 49 20.24 17.97 17.05
C ILE A 49 20.30 17.18 18.35
N MET A 50 19.15 16.69 18.82
CA MET A 50 19.07 15.82 19.99
C MET A 50 20.03 14.61 19.82
N PRO A 51 20.91 14.32 20.79
CA PRO A 51 21.95 13.30 20.65
C PRO A 51 21.46 11.93 20.18
N GLU A 52 20.31 11.50 20.67
CA GLU A 52 19.66 10.23 20.34
C GLU A 52 19.23 10.18 18.87
N LEU A 53 18.93 11.33 18.27
CA LEU A 53 18.56 11.45 16.86
C LEU A 53 19.79 11.52 15.94
N ARG A 54 21.00 11.80 16.43
CA ARG A 54 22.21 11.95 15.57
C ARG A 54 22.64 10.66 14.86
N LYS A 55 22.25 9.49 15.39
CA LYS A 55 22.60 8.16 14.85
C LYS A 55 21.60 7.63 13.84
N ALA A 56 20.41 8.21 13.77
CA ALA A 56 19.38 7.84 12.83
C ALA A 56 19.13 9.06 11.95
N VAL A 57 19.39 8.99 10.65
CA VAL A 57 19.27 10.15 9.76
C VAL A 57 17.79 10.53 9.51
N MET A 58 16.83 9.69 9.88
CA MET A 58 15.39 9.82 9.59
C MET A 58 14.41 10.30 10.69
N PRO A 59 14.66 10.21 12.01
CA PRO A 59 13.65 10.53 13.01
C PRO A 59 13.43 12.04 13.19
N LEU A 60 14.12 12.89 12.41
CA LEU A 60 13.81 14.31 12.32
C LEU A 60 12.66 14.63 11.35
N HIS A 61 12.30 13.69 10.47
CA HIS A 61 11.16 13.81 9.53
C HIS A 61 10.02 12.85 9.85
N LEU A 62 10.24 11.87 10.74
CA LEU A 62 9.27 10.80 11.03
C LEU A 62 8.80 10.76 12.48
N GLU A 63 7.61 10.18 12.65
CA GLU A 63 7.09 9.76 13.95
C GLU A 63 7.97 8.66 14.55
N ALA A 64 8.69 9.00 15.60
CA ALA A 64 9.40 8.02 16.42
C ALA A 64 8.38 7.28 17.31
N PRO A 65 8.67 6.05 17.78
CA PRO A 65 7.84 5.39 18.80
C PRO A 65 7.48 6.35 19.93
N GLU A 66 6.26 6.29 20.46
CA GLU A 66 5.69 7.27 21.41
C GLU A 66 6.64 7.64 22.58
N VAL A 67 7.44 6.68 23.04
CA VAL A 67 8.48 6.83 24.08
C VAL A 67 9.61 7.79 23.68
N ILE A 68 10.00 7.80 22.40
CA ILE A 68 11.01 8.69 21.83
C ILE A 68 10.37 10.04 21.46
N GLU A 69 9.11 10.06 21.06
CA GLU A 69 8.44 11.30 20.69
C GLU A 69 8.27 12.25 21.89
N GLY A 70 7.83 11.73 23.04
CA GLY A 70 7.73 12.53 24.26
C GLY A 70 9.06 13.16 24.70
N SER A 71 10.18 12.45 24.47
CA SER A 71 11.51 12.97 24.82
C SER A 71 12.03 14.01 23.84
N VAL A 72 11.70 13.92 22.55
CA VAL A 72 12.04 14.95 21.55
C VAL A 72 11.37 16.29 21.87
N PHE A 73 10.05 16.29 22.10
CA PHE A 73 9.33 17.52 22.43
C PHE A 73 9.86 18.13 23.74
N SER A 74 10.02 17.31 24.78
CA SER A 74 10.55 17.77 26.08
C SER A 74 11.95 18.36 25.95
N TYR A 75 12.82 17.75 25.14
CA TYR A 75 14.18 18.22 24.90
C TYR A 75 14.19 19.62 24.27
N TYR A 76 13.50 19.81 23.14
CA TYR A 76 13.53 21.08 22.42
C TYR A 76 12.79 22.20 23.18
N VAL A 77 11.67 21.89 23.86
CA VAL A 77 11.00 22.83 24.75
C VAL A 77 11.92 23.24 25.90
N GLY A 78 12.55 22.27 26.57
CA GLY A 78 13.48 22.53 27.68
C GLY A 78 14.68 23.38 27.29
N GLN A 79 15.35 23.06 26.18
CA GLN A 79 16.48 23.86 25.66
C GLN A 79 16.04 25.28 25.31
N SER A 80 14.90 25.43 24.63
CA SER A 80 14.39 26.75 24.24
C SER A 80 14.07 27.60 25.47
N LEU A 81 13.37 27.05 26.47
CA LEU A 81 13.02 27.79 27.69
C LEU A 81 14.26 28.21 28.48
N ALA A 82 15.23 27.30 28.66
CA ALA A 82 16.43 27.56 29.46
C ALA A 82 17.32 28.64 28.82
N LEU A 83 17.55 28.56 27.51
CA LEU A 83 18.46 29.47 26.79
C LEU A 83 17.82 30.83 26.46
N LEU A 84 16.50 30.89 26.28
CA LEU A 84 15.81 32.17 26.04
C LEU A 84 15.69 33.03 27.31
N ALA A 85 15.80 32.43 28.50
CA ALA A 85 15.71 33.16 29.77
C ALA A 85 16.92 34.09 30.03
N ASP A 86 18.08 33.79 29.45
CA ASP A 86 19.31 34.57 29.63
C ASP A 86 19.69 35.32 28.32
N PRO A 87 19.79 36.67 28.34
CA PRO A 87 20.27 37.44 27.20
C PRO A 87 21.59 36.95 26.59
N ALA A 88 22.51 36.38 27.38
CA ALA A 88 23.80 35.88 26.90
C ALA A 88 23.68 34.61 26.05
N THR A 89 22.62 33.82 26.24
CA THR A 89 22.40 32.55 25.51
C THR A 89 21.19 32.60 24.57
N ARG A 90 20.51 33.75 24.48
CA ARG A 90 19.31 33.96 23.66
C ARG A 90 19.47 33.50 22.21
N ALA A 91 20.57 33.86 21.55
CA ALA A 91 20.80 33.49 20.15
C ALA A 91 20.85 31.96 19.96
N GLU A 92 21.40 31.23 20.93
CA GLU A 92 21.41 29.76 20.92
C GLU A 92 20.00 29.21 21.18
N GLY A 93 19.23 29.81 22.11
CA GLY A 93 17.83 29.46 22.35
C GLY A 93 16.95 29.63 21.10
N ILE A 94 17.17 30.71 20.34
CA ILE A 94 16.51 30.97 19.05
C ILE A 94 16.85 29.88 18.03
N ARG A 95 18.10 29.41 17.97
CA ARG A 95 18.50 28.30 17.07
C ARG A 95 17.86 26.98 17.45
N PHE A 96 17.78 26.65 18.73
CA PHE A 96 17.05 25.46 19.19
C PHE A 96 15.56 25.54 18.86
N ALA A 97 14.93 26.69 19.15
CA ALA A 97 13.53 26.92 18.80
C ALA A 97 13.32 26.79 17.28
N GLY A 98 14.18 27.43 16.47
CA GLY A 98 14.19 27.38 15.02
C GLY A 98 14.33 25.95 14.48
N THR A 99 15.26 25.17 15.01
CA THR A 99 15.46 23.75 14.65
C THR A 99 14.20 22.93 14.90
N PHE A 100 13.53 23.18 16.03
CA PHE A 100 12.31 22.48 16.38
C PHE A 100 11.11 22.88 15.50
N LEU A 101 11.10 24.07 14.91
CA LEU A 101 10.03 24.48 13.98
C LEU A 101 9.93 23.55 12.79
N HIS A 102 11.06 23.05 12.28
CA HIS A 102 11.10 22.08 11.18
C HIS A 102 10.25 20.84 11.52
N LEU A 103 10.49 20.28 12.71
CA LEU A 103 9.76 19.12 13.22
C LEU A 103 8.25 19.41 13.30
N LEU A 104 7.85 20.56 13.84
CA LEU A 104 6.44 20.93 13.92
C LEU A 104 5.80 21.10 12.54
N GLN A 105 6.55 21.63 11.58
CA GLN A 105 6.11 21.83 10.20
C GLN A 105 5.93 20.51 9.47
N ASP A 106 6.90 19.61 9.54
CA ASP A 106 6.82 18.30 8.90
C ASP A 106 5.61 17.53 9.43
N ARG A 107 5.41 17.51 10.75
CA ARG A 107 4.27 16.78 11.37
C ARG A 107 2.89 17.37 11.06
N THR A 108 2.84 18.54 10.44
CA THR A 108 1.61 19.17 9.94
C THR A 108 1.55 19.21 8.42
N ALA A 109 2.58 18.74 7.73
CA ALA A 109 2.54 18.50 6.29
C ALA A 109 1.82 17.18 6.00
N THR A 110 1.00 17.15 4.95
CA THR A 110 0.26 15.94 4.54
C THR A 110 1.18 14.77 4.20
N ALA A 111 2.41 15.04 3.77
CA ALA A 111 3.43 14.04 3.47
C ALA A 111 3.97 13.31 4.72
N HIS A 112 3.93 13.92 5.91
CA HIS A 112 4.40 13.29 7.15
C HIS A 112 3.33 13.20 8.26
N ALA A 113 2.08 13.52 7.95
CA ALA A 113 0.97 13.43 8.90
C ALA A 113 0.56 11.97 9.27
N LEU A 114 1.28 10.96 8.76
CA LEU A 114 1.11 9.55 9.12
C LEU A 114 2.38 8.98 9.77
N PRO A 115 2.25 8.04 10.73
CA PRO A 115 3.37 7.48 11.50
C PRO A 115 4.40 6.64 10.73
N VAL A 116 4.22 6.46 9.42
CA VAL A 116 5.16 5.72 8.57
C VAL A 116 5.37 6.47 7.25
N ASP A 117 6.62 6.70 6.89
CA ASP A 117 6.95 7.22 5.56
C ASP A 117 6.48 6.25 4.46
N ASN A 118 6.28 6.75 3.25
CA ASN A 118 5.99 5.93 2.06
C ASN A 118 4.70 5.10 2.08
N PHE A 119 3.72 5.42 2.95
CA PHE A 119 2.35 4.91 2.78
C PHE A 119 1.77 5.28 1.41
N PHE A 120 2.27 6.34 0.77
CA PHE A 120 1.76 6.87 -0.48
C PHE A 120 1.79 5.92 -1.68
N GLU A 121 2.80 5.06 -1.80
CA GLU A 121 2.82 4.05 -2.87
C GLU A 121 1.72 3.00 -2.65
N GLY A 122 1.44 2.67 -1.39
CA GLY A 122 0.29 1.88 -0.96
C GLY A 122 -1.03 2.60 -1.25
N LEU A 123 -1.13 3.88 -0.89
CA LEU A 123 -2.32 4.70 -1.06
C LEU A 123 -2.72 4.86 -2.54
N ALA A 124 -1.74 5.06 -3.43
CA ALA A 124 -1.97 5.27 -4.86
C ALA A 124 -2.80 4.13 -5.50
N GLN A 125 -2.73 2.93 -4.93
CA GLN A 125 -3.49 1.75 -5.37
C GLN A 125 -5.00 1.90 -5.22
N PHE A 126 -5.43 2.80 -4.35
CA PHE A 126 -6.82 3.07 -4.04
C PHE A 126 -7.36 4.31 -4.76
N ILE A 127 -6.48 5.13 -5.34
CA ILE A 127 -6.85 6.40 -5.96
C ILE A 127 -7.28 6.16 -7.42
N PRO A 128 -8.53 6.50 -7.79
CA PRO A 128 -8.96 6.43 -9.19
C PRO A 128 -8.10 7.31 -10.10
N GLY A 129 -7.72 6.82 -11.28
CA GLY A 129 -6.95 7.59 -12.26
C GLY A 129 -5.43 7.62 -11.99
N ALA A 130 -4.97 6.96 -10.93
CA ALA A 130 -3.55 6.79 -10.64
C ALA A 130 -2.88 5.70 -11.50
N GLU A 131 -3.64 4.96 -12.32
CA GLU A 131 -3.13 3.79 -13.00
C GLU A 131 -2.12 4.12 -14.08
N GLY A 132 -0.95 3.46 -14.01
CA GLY A 132 0.15 3.72 -14.94
C GLY A 132 0.89 5.03 -14.68
N LYS A 133 0.52 5.79 -13.64
CA LYS A 133 1.18 7.02 -13.26
C LYS A 133 2.20 6.76 -12.16
N ALA A 134 3.39 7.29 -12.39
CA ALA A 134 4.51 7.30 -11.47
C ALA A 134 4.66 8.71 -10.91
N ILE A 135 4.13 8.97 -9.71
CA ILE A 135 4.26 10.28 -9.07
C ILE A 135 5.00 10.09 -7.75
N TRP A 136 6.08 10.84 -7.57
CA TRP A 136 6.77 10.95 -6.29
C TRP A 136 5.89 11.73 -5.31
N MET A 137 5.01 11.00 -4.62
CA MET A 137 3.90 11.59 -3.88
C MET A 137 4.36 12.46 -2.72
N HIS A 138 5.45 12.08 -2.05
CA HIS A 138 6.04 12.83 -0.93
C HIS A 138 6.31 14.29 -1.34
N SER A 139 7.17 14.52 -2.34
CA SER A 139 7.42 15.88 -2.82
C SER A 139 6.22 16.52 -3.51
N ALA A 140 5.37 15.74 -4.20
CA ALA A 140 4.15 16.30 -4.80
C ALA A 140 3.19 16.85 -3.75
N MET A 141 3.12 16.23 -2.57
CA MET A 141 2.30 16.65 -1.45
C MET A 141 2.90 17.83 -0.68
N GLU A 142 4.23 17.92 -0.62
CA GLU A 142 4.98 19.01 0.05
C GLU A 142 5.26 20.23 -0.80
N SER A 143 5.08 20.15 -2.12
CA SER A 143 5.37 21.25 -3.04
C SER A 143 4.34 22.37 -2.92
N LEU A 144 4.27 23.01 -1.75
CA LEU A 144 3.56 24.25 -1.51
C LEU A 144 4.12 25.26 -2.50
N GLY A 145 3.34 25.58 -3.52
CA GLY A 145 3.67 26.68 -4.43
C GLY A 145 3.87 27.98 -3.65
N ARG A 146 4.39 29.02 -4.30
CA ARG A 146 4.55 30.37 -3.71
C ARG A 146 3.21 31.08 -3.39
N GLU A 147 2.12 30.32 -3.25
CA GLU A 147 0.74 30.78 -3.20
C GLU A 147 0.22 30.94 -1.77
N TYR A 148 0.87 30.34 -0.78
CA TYR A 148 0.53 30.60 0.62
C TYR A 148 0.92 32.02 1.02
N LYS A 149 -0.08 32.87 1.28
CA LYS A 149 0.09 34.30 1.61
C LYS A 149 0.26 34.58 3.11
N GLY A 150 0.16 33.54 3.93
CA GLY A 150 0.17 33.65 5.38
C GLY A 150 -1.23 33.68 6.00
N LEU A 151 -1.27 33.49 7.30
CA LEU A 151 -2.46 33.54 8.14
C LEU A 151 -2.59 34.93 8.77
N GLU A 152 -3.78 35.52 8.73
CA GLU A 152 -4.09 36.82 9.34
C GLU A 152 -5.08 36.68 10.50
N GLY A 153 -4.99 37.59 11.48
CA GLY A 153 -5.97 37.70 12.57
C GLY A 153 -5.95 36.60 13.64
N TYR A 154 -5.01 35.65 13.57
CA TYR A 154 -4.84 34.62 14.61
C TYR A 154 -4.05 35.17 15.81
N ALA A 155 -4.59 35.00 17.00
CA ALA A 155 -3.89 35.30 18.25
C ALA A 155 -3.24 34.01 18.79
N PRO A 156 -1.90 33.95 18.90
CA PRO A 156 -1.22 32.75 19.41
C PRO A 156 -1.66 32.38 20.84
N LEU A 157 -1.76 31.08 21.10
CA LEU A 157 -2.20 30.52 22.37
C LEU A 157 -1.01 30.25 23.29
N LEU A 158 -1.22 30.42 24.60
CA LEU A 158 -0.27 29.96 25.62
C LEU A 158 -0.49 28.46 25.88
N LEU A 159 0.48 27.63 25.48
CA LEU A 159 0.37 26.17 25.57
C LEU A 159 0.67 25.61 26.97
N GLY A 160 1.26 26.41 27.85
CA GLY A 160 1.62 26.03 29.21
C GLY A 160 2.47 27.10 29.89
N THR A 161 2.84 26.88 31.14
CA THR A 161 3.59 27.84 31.96
C THR A 161 4.94 27.31 32.46
N ASN A 162 5.25 26.05 32.16
CA ASN A 162 6.53 25.38 32.43
C ASN A 162 6.81 24.31 31.37
N ASP A 163 8.02 23.80 31.33
CA ASP A 163 8.48 22.76 30.39
C ASP A 163 7.49 21.61 30.19
N MET A 164 6.97 21.03 31.27
CA MET A 164 6.05 19.90 31.26
C MET A 164 4.69 20.27 30.67
N THR A 165 4.10 21.38 31.12
CA THR A 165 2.78 21.82 30.64
C THR A 165 2.84 22.33 29.21
N VAL A 166 3.90 23.03 28.82
CA VAL A 166 4.15 23.46 27.43
C VAL A 166 4.28 22.24 26.51
N THR A 167 5.04 21.23 26.93
CA THR A 167 5.18 19.98 26.18
C THR A 167 3.84 19.26 26.02
N ALA A 168 3.05 19.14 27.09
CA ALA A 168 1.74 18.50 27.05
C ALA A 168 0.76 19.28 26.14
N GLY A 169 0.69 20.59 26.27
CA GLY A 169 -0.16 21.45 25.45
C GLY A 169 0.21 21.40 23.97
N LEU A 170 1.51 21.37 23.66
CA LEU A 170 2.01 21.22 22.30
C LEU A 170 1.65 19.86 21.70
N ARG A 171 1.82 18.76 22.45
CA ARG A 171 1.38 17.42 22.00
C ARG A 171 -0.13 17.35 21.76
N GLN A 172 -0.93 17.98 22.61
CA GLN A 172 -2.38 18.08 22.41
C GLN A 172 -2.71 18.86 21.14
N ARG A 173 -2.05 19.99 20.89
CA ARG A 173 -2.22 20.80 19.68
C ARG A 173 -1.84 20.01 18.43
N MET A 174 -0.74 19.25 18.47
CA MET A 174 -0.34 18.34 17.38
C MET A 174 -1.39 17.25 17.12
N GLY A 175 -1.94 16.63 18.16
CA GLY A 175 -3.03 15.65 18.03
C GLY A 175 -4.31 16.24 17.42
N GLN A 176 -4.62 17.50 17.73
CA GLN A 176 -5.73 18.24 17.09
C GLN A 176 -5.43 18.52 15.61
N ALA A 177 -4.23 18.98 15.28
CA ALA A 177 -3.84 19.26 13.90
C ALA A 177 -3.83 18.00 13.03
N SER A 178 -3.43 16.85 13.58
CA SER A 178 -3.51 15.56 12.86
C SER A 178 -4.95 15.23 12.42
N ARG A 179 -5.96 15.57 13.23
CA ARG A 179 -7.38 15.40 12.86
C ARG A 179 -7.83 16.32 11.71
N VAL A 180 -7.12 17.41 11.47
CA VAL A 180 -7.36 18.33 10.34
C VAL A 180 -6.57 17.91 9.11
N VAL A 181 -5.30 17.56 9.27
CA VAL A 181 -4.35 17.31 8.18
C VAL A 181 -4.50 15.90 7.59
N ALA A 182 -4.64 14.87 8.42
CA ALA A 182 -4.72 13.48 7.94
C ALA A 182 -5.88 13.25 6.93
N PRO A 183 -7.08 13.83 7.12
CA PRO A 183 -8.16 13.72 6.14
C PRO A 183 -7.90 14.43 4.79
N LEU A 184 -6.91 15.32 4.70
CA LEU A 184 -6.55 16.01 3.46
C LEU A 184 -5.72 15.13 2.51
N ILE A 185 -5.06 14.09 3.04
CA ILE A 185 -4.13 13.24 2.29
C ILE A 185 -4.80 12.58 1.08
N VAL A 186 -5.98 11.98 1.26
CA VAL A 186 -6.69 11.28 0.17
C VAL A 186 -7.18 12.26 -0.90
N PRO A 187 -7.92 13.35 -0.55
CA PRO A 187 -8.31 14.36 -1.54
C PRO A 187 -7.13 15.00 -2.28
N GLN A 188 -6.01 15.21 -1.61
CA GLN A 188 -4.82 15.79 -2.23
C GLN A 188 -4.17 14.79 -3.20
N ALA A 189 -4.06 13.52 -2.82
CA ALA A 189 -3.61 12.48 -3.73
C ALA A 189 -4.51 12.37 -4.98
N GLU A 190 -5.83 12.43 -4.81
CA GLU A 190 -6.79 12.47 -5.93
C GLU A 190 -6.54 13.66 -6.86
N ALA A 191 -6.33 14.86 -6.30
CA ALA A 191 -6.04 16.06 -7.07
C ALA A 191 -4.70 15.92 -7.85
N ILE A 192 -3.65 15.45 -7.19
CA ILE A 192 -2.33 15.20 -7.79
C ILE A 192 -2.45 14.22 -8.96
N PHE A 193 -3.13 13.07 -8.77
CA PHE A 193 -3.30 12.10 -9.84
C PHE A 193 -4.22 12.57 -10.97
N ALA A 194 -5.19 13.45 -10.68
CA ALA A 194 -6.02 14.10 -11.69
C ALA A 194 -5.27 15.22 -12.46
N GLY A 195 -4.11 15.66 -11.98
CA GLY A 195 -3.40 16.83 -12.51
C GLY A 195 -4.02 18.16 -12.10
N ASP A 196 -4.92 18.16 -11.12
CA ASP A 196 -5.60 19.33 -10.57
C ASP A 196 -4.71 20.03 -9.53
N LYS A 197 -3.80 20.87 -10.05
CA LYS A 197 -2.81 21.59 -9.24
C LYS A 197 -3.47 22.56 -8.26
N ASP A 198 -4.48 23.29 -8.72
CA ASP A 198 -5.16 24.32 -7.91
C ASP A 198 -5.82 23.69 -6.68
N ARG A 199 -6.50 22.56 -6.85
CA ARG A 199 -7.09 21.82 -5.72
C ARG A 199 -6.02 21.24 -4.79
N SER A 200 -4.93 20.71 -5.33
CA SER A 200 -3.81 20.22 -4.50
C SER A 200 -3.24 21.35 -3.64
N ILE A 201 -2.99 22.52 -4.22
CA ILE A 201 -2.45 23.70 -3.52
C ILE A 201 -3.44 24.20 -2.46
N ALA A 202 -4.74 24.27 -2.79
CA ALA A 202 -5.75 24.67 -1.83
C ALA A 202 -5.76 23.79 -0.57
N LEU A 203 -5.58 22.47 -0.73
CA LEU A 203 -5.49 21.53 0.40
C LEU A 203 -4.17 21.70 1.19
N GLN A 204 -3.06 21.97 0.52
CA GLN A 204 -1.79 22.28 1.19
C GLN A 204 -1.86 23.58 2.00
N ILE A 205 -2.59 24.58 1.52
CA ILE A 205 -2.80 25.84 2.26
C ILE A 205 -3.50 25.58 3.59
N VAL A 206 -4.51 24.70 3.64
CA VAL A 206 -5.17 24.31 4.89
C VAL A 206 -4.18 23.70 5.88
N ALA A 207 -3.31 22.81 5.42
CA ALA A 207 -2.25 22.22 6.24
C ALA A 207 -1.22 23.26 6.71
N ALA A 208 -0.81 24.18 5.82
CA ALA A 208 0.13 25.26 6.11
C ALA A 208 -0.42 26.27 7.13
N GLU A 209 -1.73 26.53 7.11
CA GLU A 209 -2.40 27.37 8.12
C GLU A 209 -2.37 26.72 9.50
N GLU A 210 -2.69 25.43 9.63
CA GLU A 210 -2.58 24.71 10.92
C GLU A 210 -1.14 24.67 11.42
N SER A 211 -0.19 24.41 10.52
CA SER A 211 1.24 24.48 10.81
C SER A 211 1.64 25.86 11.35
N THR A 212 1.14 26.93 10.71
CA THR A 212 1.38 28.32 11.12
C THR A 212 0.83 28.60 12.51
N ARG A 213 -0.38 28.11 12.83
CA ARG A 213 -0.98 28.24 14.18
C ARG A 213 -0.10 27.58 15.23
N ILE A 214 0.33 26.33 15.01
CA ILE A 214 1.18 25.58 15.94
C ILE A 214 2.54 26.25 16.15
N VAL A 215 3.20 26.66 15.07
CA VAL A 215 4.50 27.36 15.14
C VAL A 215 4.36 28.67 15.91
N ALA A 216 3.30 29.44 15.66
CA ALA A 216 3.03 30.68 16.38
C ALA A 216 2.75 30.43 17.87
N ASP A 217 1.91 29.44 18.20
CA ASP A 217 1.61 29.05 19.59
C ASP A 217 2.88 28.62 20.35
N PHE A 218 3.75 27.83 19.71
CA PHE A 218 5.02 27.39 20.29
C PHE A 218 5.95 28.57 20.57
N LEU A 219 6.25 29.40 19.55
CA LEU A 219 7.15 30.55 19.69
C LEU A 219 6.62 31.55 20.72
N TYR A 220 5.32 31.87 20.65
CA TYR A 220 4.66 32.71 21.63
C TYR A 220 4.85 32.18 23.05
N THR A 221 4.62 30.88 23.24
CA THR A 221 4.70 30.24 24.55
C THR A 221 6.13 30.23 25.10
N VAL A 222 7.13 29.78 24.35
CA VAL A 222 8.50 29.68 24.89
C VAL A 222 9.10 31.06 25.19
N ILE A 223 8.75 32.09 24.42
CA ILE A 223 9.18 33.47 24.69
C ILE A 223 8.41 34.02 25.91
N ALA A 224 7.09 33.87 25.98
CA ALA A 224 6.28 34.34 27.11
C ALA A 224 6.72 33.70 28.44
N VAL A 225 6.92 32.39 28.45
CA VAL A 225 7.33 31.64 29.65
C VAL A 225 8.75 31.98 30.07
N SER A 226 9.72 32.02 29.13
CA SER A 226 11.12 32.35 29.47
C SER A 226 11.27 33.79 30.00
N GLN A 227 10.40 34.71 29.60
CA GLN A 227 10.39 36.09 30.07
C GLN A 227 9.47 36.34 31.28
N GLY A 228 8.78 35.30 31.78
CA GLY A 228 7.81 35.43 32.88
C GLY A 228 6.58 36.29 32.57
N LYS A 229 6.23 36.44 31.28
CA LYS A 229 5.13 37.29 30.78
C LYS A 229 3.93 36.46 30.33
N THR A 230 3.31 35.73 31.26
CA THR A 230 2.19 34.80 30.99
C THR A 230 0.80 35.33 31.38
N ALA A 231 0.72 36.52 32.00
CA ALA A 231 -0.47 37.00 32.71
C ALA A 231 -1.65 37.46 31.83
N ASP A 232 -1.41 37.83 30.56
CA ASP A 232 -2.43 38.39 29.65
C ASP A 232 -2.85 37.43 28.52
N ALA A 233 -2.38 36.18 28.55
CA ALA A 233 -2.69 35.22 27.49
C ALA A 233 -4.07 34.60 27.69
N ALA A 234 -4.82 34.41 26.60
CA ALA A 234 -5.97 33.52 26.59
C ALA A 234 -5.48 32.09 26.89
N SER A 235 -5.48 31.73 28.17
CA SER A 235 -5.12 30.40 28.67
C SER A 235 -6.31 29.47 28.50
N VAL A 236 -6.41 28.81 27.36
CA VAL A 236 -7.28 27.64 27.24
C VAL A 236 -6.72 26.67 26.20
N CYS A 237 -5.97 25.68 26.64
CA CYS A 237 -6.30 24.32 26.21
C CYS A 237 -6.92 23.69 27.46
N PRO A 238 -8.25 23.42 27.51
CA PRO A 238 -8.77 22.67 28.62
C PRO A 238 -8.05 21.33 28.57
N VAL A 239 -7.38 20.96 29.66
CA VAL A 239 -7.35 19.55 30.02
C VAL A 239 -8.81 19.22 30.31
N PRO A 240 -9.47 18.28 29.62
CA PRO A 240 -10.60 17.61 30.23
C PRO A 240 -10.01 16.95 31.49
N ALA A 241 -10.21 17.59 32.65
CA ALA A 241 -10.05 16.92 33.92
C ALA A 241 -11.04 15.75 33.87
N GLN A 242 -10.49 14.53 33.77
CA GLN A 242 -11.19 13.28 33.44
C GLN A 242 -11.54 13.13 31.95
N GLY A 243 -11.01 12.07 31.33
CA GLY A 243 -11.11 11.87 29.88
C GLY A 243 -10.37 10.67 29.30
N VAL A 244 -9.81 9.77 30.12
CA VAL A 244 -10.08 8.36 29.85
C VAL A 244 -11.43 8.04 30.49
N GLU A 245 -12.48 8.78 30.10
CA GLU A 245 -13.58 7.99 29.59
C GLU A 245 -12.91 7.18 28.47
N ARG A 246 -12.67 5.88 28.72
CA ARG A 246 -12.93 4.89 27.67
C ARG A 246 -14.10 5.50 26.92
N MET A 247 -13.96 5.84 25.64
CA MET A 247 -15.12 6.26 24.86
C MET A 247 -16.20 5.23 25.19
N ALA A 248 -17.07 5.60 26.12
CA ALA A 248 -18.21 4.83 26.49
C ALA A 248 -19.09 5.26 25.35
N TYR A 249 -18.90 4.55 24.23
CA TYR A 249 -19.88 4.54 23.19
C TYR A 249 -21.15 4.13 23.94
N ASP A 250 -21.97 5.11 24.33
CA ASP A 250 -23.29 4.91 24.96
C ASP A 250 -24.30 4.35 23.94
N TYR A 251 -23.79 3.77 22.85
CA TYR A 251 -24.53 2.78 22.11
C TYR A 251 -24.27 1.44 22.79
N PRO A 252 -25.32 0.74 23.25
CA PRO A 252 -25.16 -0.66 23.60
C PRO A 252 -24.40 -1.33 22.45
N LEU A 253 -23.26 -1.98 22.72
CA LEU A 253 -22.49 -2.70 21.71
C LEU A 253 -23.40 -3.57 20.81
N GLN A 254 -24.51 -4.04 21.38
CA GLN A 254 -25.58 -4.76 20.71
C GLN A 254 -26.29 -3.97 19.60
N GLU A 255 -26.51 -2.66 19.73
CA GLU A 255 -27.13 -1.81 18.71
C GLU A 255 -26.17 -1.53 17.55
N VAL A 256 -24.89 -1.26 17.82
CA VAL A 256 -23.87 -1.15 16.75
C VAL A 256 -23.68 -2.49 16.05
N VAL A 257 -23.64 -3.59 16.81
CA VAL A 257 -23.57 -4.94 16.23
C VAL A 257 -24.84 -5.28 15.45
N ALA A 258 -26.03 -4.89 15.91
CA ALA A 258 -27.28 -5.08 15.18
C ALA A 258 -27.32 -4.22 13.91
N PHE A 259 -26.92 -2.96 13.98
CA PHE A 259 -26.75 -2.06 12.84
C PHE A 259 -25.79 -2.65 11.81
N CYS A 260 -24.64 -3.17 12.25
CA CYS A 260 -23.67 -3.81 11.36
C CYS A 260 -24.17 -5.14 10.80
N ARG A 261 -24.84 -5.99 11.59
CA ARG A 261 -25.41 -7.27 11.15
C ARG A 261 -26.58 -7.09 10.19
N GLU A 262 -27.43 -6.09 10.42
CA GLU A 262 -28.52 -5.73 9.51
C GLU A 262 -27.96 -5.16 8.21
N ARG A 263 -26.85 -4.41 8.26
CA ARG A 263 -26.28 -3.72 7.10
C ARG A 263 -25.29 -4.55 6.28
N TYR A 264 -24.49 -5.41 6.91
CA TYR A 264 -23.27 -5.93 6.30
C TYR A 264 -22.95 -7.37 6.75
N THR A 265 -23.15 -8.33 5.84
CA THR A 265 -22.79 -9.74 6.07
C THR A 265 -22.36 -10.44 4.76
N TRP A 266 -21.06 -10.68 4.57
CA TRP A 266 -20.62 -11.77 3.67
C TRP A 266 -21.03 -13.14 4.21
N GLY A 267 -21.39 -13.23 5.50
CA GLY A 267 -21.99 -14.44 6.09
C GLY A 267 -23.16 -15.02 5.29
N GLU A 268 -23.91 -14.24 4.52
CA GLU A 268 -24.84 -14.78 3.50
C GLU A 268 -24.32 -14.61 2.05
N GLY A 269 -23.41 -13.64 1.84
CA GLY A 269 -22.77 -13.35 0.56
C GLY A 269 -21.97 -14.52 -0.02
N TYR A 270 -21.22 -15.27 0.78
CA TYR A 270 -20.45 -16.42 0.31
C TYR A 270 -21.34 -17.44 -0.40
N GLY A 271 -22.42 -17.84 0.26
CA GLY A 271 -23.41 -18.77 -0.29
C GLY A 271 -24.06 -18.26 -1.57
N ARG A 272 -24.35 -16.94 -1.67
CA ARG A 272 -24.94 -16.33 -2.87
C ARG A 272 -23.99 -16.29 -4.05
N VAL A 273 -22.71 -16.02 -3.82
CA VAL A 273 -21.67 -16.11 -4.85
C VAL A 273 -21.57 -17.55 -5.37
N VAL A 274 -21.46 -18.52 -4.46
CA VAL A 274 -21.38 -19.94 -4.82
C VAL A 274 -22.63 -20.42 -5.56
N GLN A 275 -23.83 -20.01 -5.12
CA GLN A 275 -25.08 -20.30 -5.84
C GLN A 275 -25.06 -19.78 -7.27
N SER A 276 -24.51 -18.59 -7.50
CA SER A 276 -24.45 -17.96 -8.81
C SER A 276 -23.42 -18.63 -9.70
N ALA A 277 -22.25 -18.97 -9.14
CA ALA A 277 -21.25 -19.79 -9.81
C ALA A 277 -21.80 -21.15 -10.25
N MET A 278 -22.52 -21.84 -9.36
CA MET A 278 -23.16 -23.12 -9.67
C MET A 278 -24.21 -23.02 -10.79
N GLN A 279 -24.90 -21.88 -10.93
CA GLN A 279 -25.86 -21.69 -12.01
C GLN A 279 -25.21 -21.59 -13.39
N ALA A 280 -23.97 -21.07 -13.45
CA ALA A 280 -23.21 -20.97 -14.69
C ALA A 280 -22.62 -22.31 -15.16
N LEU A 281 -22.49 -23.30 -14.26
CA LEU A 281 -22.01 -24.64 -14.62
C LEU A 281 -22.99 -25.36 -15.56
N ALA A 282 -22.44 -26.19 -16.44
CA ALA A 282 -23.22 -27.03 -17.33
C ALA A 282 -24.04 -28.04 -16.51
N GLU A 283 -25.18 -28.48 -17.07
CA GLU A 283 -26.08 -29.40 -16.36
C GLU A 283 -25.39 -30.70 -15.95
N VAL A 284 -24.54 -31.25 -16.83
CA VAL A 284 -23.75 -32.45 -16.55
C VAL A 284 -22.83 -32.30 -15.34
N GLU A 285 -22.25 -31.12 -15.15
CA GLU A 285 -21.34 -30.81 -14.04
C GLU A 285 -22.12 -30.72 -12.73
N ARG A 286 -23.28 -30.06 -12.77
CA ARG A 286 -24.18 -29.98 -11.61
C ARG A 286 -24.70 -31.35 -11.19
N ILE A 287 -25.06 -32.20 -12.15
CA ILE A 287 -25.48 -33.58 -11.89
C ILE A 287 -24.33 -34.39 -11.29
N ARG A 288 -23.10 -34.17 -11.77
CA ARG A 288 -21.91 -34.90 -11.32
C ARG A 288 -21.58 -34.66 -9.85
N LEU A 289 -21.72 -33.41 -9.36
CA LEU A 289 -21.57 -33.10 -7.94
C LEU A 289 -22.70 -33.70 -7.07
N GLY A 290 -23.77 -34.20 -7.69
CA GLY A 290 -24.83 -34.92 -7.02
C GLY A 290 -25.66 -34.03 -6.07
N PRO A 291 -26.47 -34.64 -5.19
CA PRO A 291 -27.32 -33.90 -4.25
C PRO A 291 -26.52 -33.05 -3.24
N ASP A 292 -25.26 -33.42 -2.98
CA ASP A 292 -24.36 -32.72 -2.05
C ASP A 292 -23.98 -31.31 -2.54
N ALA A 293 -24.09 -31.03 -3.84
CA ALA A 293 -23.83 -29.71 -4.40
C ALA A 293 -24.66 -28.59 -3.72
N LYS A 294 -25.84 -28.92 -3.17
CA LYS A 294 -26.68 -27.96 -2.42
C LYS A 294 -26.01 -27.47 -1.13
N ARG A 295 -25.04 -28.22 -0.59
CA ARG A 295 -24.29 -27.89 0.62
C ARG A 295 -23.19 -26.87 0.36
N LEU A 296 -22.62 -26.83 -0.86
CA LEU A 296 -21.55 -25.89 -1.23
C LEU A 296 -21.88 -24.46 -0.80
N ALA A 297 -23.08 -23.99 -1.17
CA ALA A 297 -23.54 -22.65 -0.86
C ALA A 297 -24.17 -22.45 0.52
N ARG A 298 -24.38 -23.51 1.30
CA ARG A 298 -25.14 -23.45 2.57
C ARG A 298 -24.28 -23.76 3.79
N HIS A 299 -23.22 -24.54 3.60
CA HIS A 299 -22.42 -25.09 4.68
C HIS A 299 -20.94 -25.09 4.31
N ASP A 300 -20.59 -25.68 3.16
CA ASP A 300 -19.18 -26.03 2.91
C ASP A 300 -18.31 -24.80 2.64
N VAL A 301 -18.85 -23.75 2.00
CA VAL A 301 -18.18 -22.45 1.88
C VAL A 301 -17.97 -21.72 3.21
N TYR A 302 -18.65 -22.14 4.29
CA TYR A 302 -18.53 -21.54 5.61
C TYR A 302 -17.64 -22.34 6.56
N LEU A 303 -17.05 -23.45 6.10
CA LEU A 303 -16.12 -24.23 6.90
C LEU A 303 -14.96 -23.37 7.46
N PRO A 304 -14.35 -22.44 6.71
CA PRO A 304 -13.27 -21.60 7.23
C PRO A 304 -13.67 -20.66 8.37
N GLU A 305 -14.94 -20.29 8.46
CA GLU A 305 -15.48 -19.41 9.52
C GLU A 305 -15.72 -20.14 10.85
N GLN A 306 -15.56 -21.47 10.88
CA GLN A 306 -15.80 -22.25 12.09
C GLN A 306 -14.67 -22.06 13.10
N ARG A 307 -15.02 -21.87 14.38
CA ARG A 307 -14.08 -21.61 15.48
C ARG A 307 -12.94 -22.63 15.59
N ASN A 308 -13.17 -23.88 15.18
CA ASN A 308 -12.21 -24.97 15.26
C ASN A 308 -11.70 -25.39 13.87
N PHE A 309 -11.86 -24.55 12.83
CA PHE A 309 -11.43 -24.87 11.47
C PHE A 309 -9.96 -25.29 11.44
N ALA A 310 -9.09 -24.50 12.10
CA ALA A 310 -7.65 -24.75 12.20
C ALA A 310 -7.29 -26.12 12.79
N ASP A 311 -8.12 -26.68 13.67
CA ASP A 311 -7.90 -27.98 14.30
C ASP A 311 -8.63 -29.13 13.59
N GLY A 312 -9.44 -28.80 12.59
CA GLY A 312 -10.35 -29.71 11.89
C GLY A 312 -9.65 -30.65 10.89
N PRO A 313 -10.31 -31.76 10.51
CA PRO A 313 -9.75 -32.75 9.60
C PRO A 313 -9.42 -32.18 8.21
N HIS A 314 -10.17 -31.17 7.75
CA HIS A 314 -9.93 -30.52 6.46
C HIS A 314 -8.65 -29.68 6.45
N VAL A 315 -8.36 -28.95 7.53
CA VAL A 315 -7.10 -28.18 7.66
C VAL A 315 -5.90 -29.12 7.79
N ARG A 316 -6.05 -30.22 8.54
CA ARG A 316 -5.03 -31.28 8.58
C ARG A 316 -4.77 -31.92 7.20
N ALA A 317 -5.81 -32.05 6.38
CA ALA A 317 -5.67 -32.58 5.02
C ALA A 317 -4.94 -31.62 4.07
N VAL A 318 -5.04 -30.29 4.30
CA VAL A 318 -4.24 -29.26 3.60
C VAL A 318 -2.80 -29.17 4.16
N GLY A 319 -2.51 -29.89 5.25
CA GLY A 319 -1.16 -30.24 5.71
C GLY A 319 -0.28 -29.05 6.11
N GLU A 320 1.00 -29.13 5.77
CA GLU A 320 2.03 -28.10 6.07
C GLU A 320 1.69 -26.72 5.50
N VAL A 321 0.93 -26.67 4.40
CA VAL A 321 0.53 -25.40 3.76
C VAL A 321 -0.36 -24.59 4.68
N ALA A 322 -1.30 -25.22 5.38
CA ALA A 322 -2.15 -24.55 6.36
C ALA A 322 -1.38 -24.12 7.63
N GLY A 323 -0.30 -24.84 7.98
CA GLY A 323 0.59 -24.47 9.10
C GLY A 323 1.36 -23.17 8.89
N ARG A 324 1.43 -22.65 7.64
CA ARG A 324 1.99 -21.33 7.32
C ARG A 324 0.99 -20.19 7.53
N TYR A 325 -0.30 -20.51 7.63
CA TYR A 325 -1.37 -19.56 7.93
C TYR A 325 -1.71 -19.65 9.42
N ASP A 326 -1.55 -18.55 10.17
CA ASP A 326 -2.24 -18.46 11.47
C ASP A 326 -3.76 -18.44 11.21
N GLY A 327 -4.60 -18.82 12.19
CA GLY A 327 -6.05 -18.97 11.98
C GLY A 327 -6.77 -17.72 11.43
N GLY A 328 -6.16 -16.52 11.51
CA GLY A 328 -6.66 -15.30 10.85
C GLY A 328 -6.11 -15.08 9.44
N SER A 329 -4.95 -15.65 9.14
CA SER A 329 -4.28 -15.54 7.84
C SER A 329 -4.98 -16.30 6.74
N PHE A 330 -5.78 -17.35 6.98
CA PHE A 330 -6.48 -18.07 5.88
C PHE A 330 -7.32 -17.11 5.01
N HIS A 331 -7.96 -16.13 5.65
CA HIS A 331 -8.77 -15.12 4.96
C HIS A 331 -7.95 -14.10 4.18
N MET A 332 -6.66 -13.95 4.49
CA MET A 332 -5.79 -12.96 3.85
C MET A 332 -4.73 -13.65 3.01
N PRO A 333 -4.29 -13.01 1.93
CA PRO A 333 -3.18 -13.58 1.20
C PRO A 333 -1.85 -13.24 1.90
N ILE A 334 -1.01 -14.25 2.16
CA ILE A 334 0.30 -14.10 2.81
C ILE A 334 1.33 -13.66 1.75
N ASP A 335 1.58 -14.53 0.78
CA ASP A 335 2.32 -14.23 -0.44
C ASP A 335 1.84 -15.10 -1.61
N ALA A 336 2.37 -14.83 -2.80
CA ALA A 336 1.92 -15.51 -4.02
C ALA A 336 2.24 -17.00 -4.05
N ALA A 337 3.36 -17.43 -3.44
CA ALA A 337 3.76 -18.82 -3.43
C ALA A 337 2.89 -19.63 -2.46
N ASP A 338 2.61 -19.08 -1.28
CA ASP A 338 1.74 -19.71 -0.30
C ASP A 338 0.28 -19.76 -0.75
N ASP A 339 -0.23 -18.73 -1.44
CA ASP A 339 -1.57 -18.76 -2.05
C ASP A 339 -1.63 -19.85 -3.14
N MET A 340 -0.64 -19.91 -4.03
CA MET A 340 -0.58 -20.94 -5.08
C MET A 340 -0.55 -22.34 -4.48
N ALA A 341 0.27 -22.59 -3.46
CA ALA A 341 0.36 -23.88 -2.78
C ALA A 341 -0.97 -24.27 -2.13
N LEU A 342 -1.67 -23.32 -1.51
CA LEU A 342 -2.98 -23.54 -0.90
C LEU A 342 -4.02 -23.97 -1.96
N PHE A 343 -4.12 -23.21 -3.06
CA PHE A 343 -5.08 -23.53 -4.11
C PHE A 343 -4.73 -24.85 -4.80
N GLU A 344 -3.45 -25.10 -5.10
CA GLU A 344 -3.01 -26.34 -5.72
C GLU A 344 -3.42 -27.56 -4.89
N GLU A 345 -3.20 -27.51 -3.58
CA GLU A 345 -3.54 -28.61 -2.68
C GLU A 345 -5.06 -28.81 -2.56
N LEU A 346 -5.84 -27.74 -2.41
CA LEU A 346 -7.30 -27.83 -2.38
C LEU A 346 -7.87 -28.39 -3.68
N ILE A 347 -7.33 -27.99 -4.83
CA ILE A 347 -7.73 -28.49 -6.15
C ILE A 347 -7.37 -29.97 -6.29
N ARG A 348 -6.16 -30.36 -5.86
CA ARG A 348 -5.69 -31.76 -5.89
C ARG A 348 -6.58 -32.66 -5.06
N LEU A 349 -6.93 -32.24 -3.85
CA LEU A 349 -7.82 -32.97 -2.94
C LEU A 349 -9.24 -33.09 -3.52
N ALA A 350 -9.77 -32.00 -4.08
CA ALA A 350 -11.08 -32.00 -4.74
C ALA A 350 -11.10 -32.93 -5.97
N ASP A 351 -10.14 -32.81 -6.90
CA ASP A 351 -10.04 -33.68 -8.08
C ASP A 351 -9.93 -35.16 -7.67
N GLY A 352 -9.07 -35.47 -6.71
CA GLY A 352 -8.91 -36.83 -6.18
C GLY A 352 -10.19 -37.38 -5.56
N ALA A 353 -10.96 -36.55 -4.84
CA ALA A 353 -12.27 -36.94 -4.30
C ALA A 353 -13.30 -37.18 -5.42
N VAL A 354 -13.33 -36.33 -6.47
CA VAL A 354 -14.22 -36.52 -7.62
C VAL A 354 -13.89 -37.81 -8.39
N ARG A 355 -12.61 -38.08 -8.67
CA ARG A 355 -12.17 -39.34 -9.32
C ARG A 355 -12.55 -40.57 -8.51
N ALA A 356 -12.43 -40.48 -7.19
CA ALA A 356 -12.82 -41.53 -6.25
C ALA A 356 -14.35 -41.59 -6.01
N LYS A 357 -15.15 -40.75 -6.66
CA LYS A 357 -16.61 -40.63 -6.48
C LYS A 357 -17.03 -40.29 -5.03
N ARG A 358 -16.14 -39.65 -4.25
CA ARG A 358 -16.40 -39.12 -2.90
C ARG A 358 -16.92 -37.69 -2.99
N TYR A 359 -18.10 -37.50 -3.60
CA TYR A 359 -18.61 -36.18 -3.97
C TYR A 359 -18.84 -35.22 -2.80
N ARG A 360 -19.22 -35.74 -1.63
CA ARG A 360 -19.36 -34.94 -0.41
C ARG A 360 -18.03 -34.27 -0.02
N GLU A 361 -16.96 -35.04 0.00
CA GLU A 361 -15.63 -34.53 0.34
C GLU A 361 -15.09 -33.59 -0.75
N ALA A 362 -15.38 -33.87 -2.02
CA ALA A 362 -15.09 -32.92 -3.10
C ALA A 362 -15.80 -31.58 -2.89
N CYS A 363 -17.07 -31.58 -2.46
CA CYS A 363 -17.81 -30.37 -2.14
C CYS A 363 -17.20 -29.63 -0.94
N GLU A 364 -16.69 -30.33 0.07
CA GLU A 364 -16.01 -29.70 1.22
C GLU A 364 -14.76 -28.93 0.77
N TYR A 365 -13.88 -29.54 -0.03
CA TYR A 365 -12.68 -28.85 -0.55
C TYR A 365 -13.00 -27.74 -1.54
N LEU A 366 -13.98 -27.93 -2.43
CA LEU A 366 -14.45 -26.88 -3.34
C LEU A 366 -15.08 -25.70 -2.58
N GLY A 367 -15.79 -25.98 -1.48
CA GLY A 367 -16.34 -24.94 -0.60
C GLY A 367 -15.24 -24.11 0.06
N ILE A 368 -14.22 -24.76 0.61
CA ILE A 368 -13.05 -24.09 1.22
C ILE A 368 -12.30 -23.25 0.17
N ALA A 369 -12.07 -23.79 -1.02
CA ALA A 369 -11.42 -23.06 -2.10
C ALA A 369 -12.26 -21.87 -2.59
N ALA A 370 -13.58 -22.02 -2.70
CA ALA A 370 -14.47 -20.93 -3.06
C ALA A 370 -14.47 -19.82 -2.00
N HIS A 371 -14.41 -20.17 -0.71
CA HIS A 371 -14.28 -19.19 0.36
C HIS A 371 -13.01 -18.36 0.19
N ALA A 372 -11.87 -19.01 0.01
CA ALA A 372 -10.59 -18.33 -0.22
C ALA A 372 -10.65 -17.44 -1.48
N VAL A 373 -11.21 -17.92 -2.60
CA VAL A 373 -11.43 -17.11 -3.81
C VAL A 373 -12.23 -15.85 -3.48
N ILE A 374 -13.33 -15.98 -2.73
CA ILE A 374 -14.21 -14.86 -2.39
C ILE A 374 -13.49 -13.82 -1.52
N ASP A 375 -12.70 -14.28 -0.56
CA ASP A 375 -11.86 -13.37 0.25
C ASP A 375 -10.85 -12.62 -0.61
N ARG A 376 -10.31 -13.26 -1.66
CA ARG A 376 -9.44 -12.60 -2.65
C ARG A 376 -10.18 -11.65 -3.61
N HIS A 377 -11.47 -11.39 -3.38
CA HIS A 377 -12.24 -10.32 -4.04
C HIS A 377 -12.80 -9.30 -3.05
N SER A 378 -12.60 -9.52 -1.75
CA SER A 378 -13.08 -8.63 -0.68
C SER A 378 -12.17 -7.41 -0.54
N PRO A 379 -12.71 -6.18 -0.49
CA PRO A 379 -11.91 -4.97 -0.28
C PRO A 379 -11.18 -4.93 1.06
N VAL A 380 -11.50 -5.80 2.03
CA VAL A 380 -10.85 -5.80 3.36
C VAL A 380 -9.80 -6.90 3.47
N ASP A 381 -10.07 -8.05 2.87
CA ASP A 381 -9.24 -9.25 3.00
C ASP A 381 -8.07 -9.28 2.00
N LEU A 382 -8.16 -8.45 0.97
CA LEU A 382 -7.12 -8.32 -0.04
C LEU A 382 -5.92 -7.46 0.39
N HIS A 383 -5.85 -7.11 1.67
CA HIS A 383 -4.79 -6.29 2.23
C HIS A 383 -3.80 -7.17 3.00
N VAL A 384 -2.52 -6.83 2.87
CA VAL A 384 -1.46 -7.56 3.59
C VAL A 384 -1.52 -7.18 5.04
N ARG A 385 -1.87 -8.16 5.87
CA ARG A 385 -1.99 -8.04 7.31
C ARG A 385 -3.12 -7.10 7.72
N HIS A 386 -3.61 -7.32 8.94
CA HIS A 386 -4.81 -6.71 9.49
C HIS A 386 -4.80 -5.17 9.55
N ASP A 387 -3.66 -4.48 9.37
CA ASP A 387 -3.49 -3.09 9.77
C ASP A 387 -3.95 -2.05 8.72
N TYR A 388 -3.96 -2.37 7.42
CA TYR A 388 -4.33 -1.41 6.37
C TYR A 388 -5.77 -0.90 6.46
N ALA A 389 -6.72 -1.80 6.76
CA ALA A 389 -8.12 -1.45 6.97
C ALA A 389 -8.31 -0.49 8.16
N PHE A 390 -7.53 -0.65 9.23
CA PHE A 390 -7.56 0.26 10.39
C PHE A 390 -6.86 1.58 10.08
N ARG A 391 -5.75 1.58 9.32
CA ARG A 391 -5.06 2.81 8.90
C ARG A 391 -5.94 3.71 8.03
N MET A 392 -6.80 3.13 7.19
CA MET A 392 -7.76 3.91 6.38
C MET A 392 -8.72 4.76 7.22
N GLN A 393 -8.97 4.41 8.49
CA GLN A 393 -9.82 5.21 9.39
C GLN A 393 -9.21 6.58 9.72
N HIS A 394 -7.89 6.71 9.70
CA HIS A 394 -7.21 8.00 9.90
C HIS A 394 -7.27 8.89 8.66
N LEU A 395 -7.31 8.27 7.47
CA LEU A 395 -7.33 8.94 6.17
C LEU A 395 -8.73 9.34 5.71
N LEU A 396 -9.71 8.55 6.15
CA LEU A 396 -11.13 8.77 5.92
C LEU A 396 -11.81 8.71 7.29
N PRO A 397 -11.77 9.81 8.08
CA PRO A 397 -12.41 9.84 9.37
C PRO A 397 -13.90 9.58 9.20
N ALA A 398 -14.42 8.65 10.00
CA ALA A 398 -15.85 8.38 10.01
C ALA A 398 -16.62 9.57 10.58
N PRO A 399 -17.83 9.88 10.07
CA PRO A 399 -18.72 10.84 10.72
C PRO A 399 -18.94 10.48 12.20
N GLU A 400 -19.20 11.46 13.06
CA GLU A 400 -19.35 11.28 14.53
C GLU A 400 -20.35 10.17 14.92
N ARG A 401 -21.28 9.79 14.01
CA ARG A 401 -22.30 8.76 14.21
C ARG A 401 -21.97 7.40 13.58
N CYS A 402 -20.83 7.26 12.91
CA CYS A 402 -20.43 6.04 12.20
C CYS A 402 -19.21 5.41 12.92
N ALA A 403 -19.38 5.13 14.20
CA ALA A 403 -18.32 4.56 15.02
C ALA A 403 -17.97 3.15 14.52
N VAL A 404 -16.71 2.98 14.09
CA VAL A 404 -16.01 1.71 13.86
C VAL A 404 -16.23 1.06 12.49
N TRP A 405 -15.18 1.16 11.67
CA TRP A 405 -14.93 0.23 10.56
C TRP A 405 -14.64 -1.16 11.15
N ARG A 406 -15.62 -2.06 11.15
CA ARG A 406 -15.35 -3.50 11.33
C ARG A 406 -15.19 -4.17 9.99
N LYS A 407 -14.36 -5.22 9.90
CA LYS A 407 -14.25 -6.12 8.73
C LYS A 407 -15.63 -6.39 8.12
N GLY A 408 -16.58 -6.80 8.96
CA GLY A 408 -17.99 -7.02 8.60
C GLY A 408 -18.69 -5.90 7.81
N SER A 409 -18.35 -4.63 8.04
CA SER A 409 -19.04 -3.44 7.48
C SER A 409 -18.84 -3.20 5.99
N VAL A 410 -17.80 -3.80 5.44
CA VAL A 410 -17.39 -3.70 4.03
C VAL A 410 -17.63 -5.04 3.33
N LEU A 411 -17.91 -6.05 4.15
CA LEU A 411 -18.11 -7.41 3.78
C LEU A 411 -19.61 -7.65 3.51
N GLY A 412 -20.04 -7.65 2.25
CA GLY A 412 -21.35 -8.16 1.90
C GLY A 412 -21.67 -8.15 0.41
N CYS A 413 -22.65 -8.96 0.05
CA CYS A 413 -23.47 -8.77 -1.14
C CYS A 413 -24.92 -9.13 -0.77
N ARG A 414 -25.81 -8.13 -0.77
CA ARG A 414 -27.20 -8.25 -0.34
C ARG A 414 -28.11 -8.90 -1.38
N SER A 415 -27.75 -8.78 -2.64
CA SER A 415 -28.40 -9.48 -3.74
C SER A 415 -27.62 -10.74 -4.05
N ARG A 416 -28.26 -11.64 -4.79
CA ARG A 416 -27.52 -12.70 -5.46
C ARG A 416 -26.87 -12.08 -6.71
N PRO A 417 -25.54 -12.24 -6.92
CA PRO A 417 -24.90 -11.72 -8.13
C PRO A 417 -25.42 -12.42 -9.38
N GLU A 418 -25.61 -11.68 -10.48
CA GLU A 418 -26.11 -12.25 -11.73
C GLU A 418 -25.01 -12.31 -12.80
N ILE A 419 -24.36 -13.46 -12.95
CA ILE A 419 -23.34 -13.69 -13.99
C ILE A 419 -23.94 -14.22 -15.30
N LYS A 420 -25.02 -13.58 -15.78
CA LYS A 420 -25.79 -14.01 -16.97
C LYS A 420 -24.88 -14.13 -18.20
N GLY A 421 -24.91 -15.30 -18.85
CA GLY A 421 -24.13 -15.56 -20.07
C GLY A 421 -22.64 -15.86 -19.83
N HIS A 422 -22.18 -15.91 -18.57
CA HIS A 422 -20.82 -16.38 -18.27
C HIS A 422 -20.70 -17.86 -18.59
N ALA A 423 -19.87 -18.20 -19.58
CA ALA A 423 -19.45 -19.57 -19.86
C ALA A 423 -18.18 -19.84 -19.04
N PRO A 424 -18.22 -20.78 -18.07
CA PRO A 424 -17.05 -21.05 -17.23
C PRO A 424 -15.82 -21.43 -18.06
N LEU A 425 -14.68 -20.84 -17.71
CA LEU A 425 -13.41 -21.08 -18.39
C LEU A 425 -12.62 -22.20 -17.73
N ARG A 426 -12.00 -23.05 -18.55
CA ARG A 426 -11.04 -24.05 -18.06
C ARG A 426 -9.68 -23.40 -17.82
N LEU A 427 -9.34 -23.24 -16.55
CA LEU A 427 -8.13 -22.56 -16.09
C LEU A 427 -6.86 -23.39 -16.27
N GLY A 428 -6.92 -24.71 -16.41
CA GLY A 428 -5.73 -25.52 -16.62
C GLY A 428 -6.00 -27.01 -16.79
N GLU A 429 -4.90 -27.74 -17.05
CA GLU A 429 -4.90 -29.19 -17.25
C GLU A 429 -4.32 -29.96 -16.06
N SER A 430 -3.83 -29.25 -15.04
CA SER A 430 -3.37 -29.79 -13.77
C SER A 430 -3.77 -28.90 -12.59
N PRO A 431 -3.78 -29.42 -11.35
CA PRO A 431 -3.98 -28.60 -10.15
C PRO A 431 -3.02 -27.39 -10.06
N ALA A 432 -1.74 -27.59 -10.37
CA ALA A 432 -0.72 -26.56 -10.35
C ALA A 432 -0.98 -25.45 -11.38
N GLU A 433 -1.40 -25.81 -12.60
CA GLU A 433 -1.74 -24.83 -13.64
C GLU A 433 -2.99 -24.02 -13.25
N ILE A 434 -4.03 -24.67 -12.73
CA ILE A 434 -5.25 -23.99 -12.27
C ILE A 434 -4.93 -23.01 -11.14
N ALA A 435 -4.15 -23.44 -10.14
CA ALA A 435 -3.74 -22.58 -9.03
C ALA A 435 -2.91 -21.37 -9.50
N PHE A 436 -2.00 -21.58 -10.44
CA PHE A 436 -1.22 -20.51 -11.05
C PHE A 436 -2.09 -19.50 -11.81
N ARG A 437 -3.03 -19.97 -12.63
CA ARG A 437 -3.94 -19.08 -13.38
C ARG A 437 -4.94 -18.36 -12.46
N LEU A 438 -5.38 -18.97 -11.38
CA LEU A 438 -6.14 -18.28 -10.33
C LEU A 438 -5.32 -17.13 -9.73
N GLN A 439 -4.04 -17.37 -9.42
CA GLN A 439 -3.17 -16.33 -8.89
C GLN A 439 -3.02 -15.18 -9.88
N LEU A 440 -2.82 -15.47 -11.17
CA LEU A 440 -2.80 -14.44 -12.21
C LEU A 440 -4.11 -13.64 -12.25
N ARG A 441 -5.27 -14.29 -12.11
CA ARG A 441 -6.57 -13.61 -12.10
C ARG A 441 -6.75 -12.74 -10.87
N PHE A 442 -6.40 -13.22 -9.68
CA PHE A 442 -6.45 -12.41 -8.46
C PHE A 442 -5.61 -11.14 -8.62
N ARG A 443 -4.43 -11.25 -9.23
CA ARG A 443 -3.54 -10.11 -9.45
C ARG A 443 -4.01 -9.15 -10.52
N ASN A 444 -4.48 -9.66 -11.65
CA ASN A 444 -4.78 -8.85 -12.81
C ASN A 444 -6.21 -8.29 -12.81
N VAL A 445 -7.12 -8.93 -12.08
CA VAL A 445 -8.55 -8.60 -12.10
C VAL A 445 -9.05 -8.25 -10.71
N ALA A 446 -9.06 -9.21 -9.78
CA ALA A 446 -9.71 -9.05 -8.48
C ALA A 446 -9.08 -7.91 -7.66
N LEU A 447 -7.75 -7.83 -7.66
CA LEU A 447 -6.99 -6.85 -6.88
C LEU A 447 -7.15 -5.41 -7.37
N PRO A 448 -6.97 -5.10 -8.66
CA PRO A 448 -7.33 -3.80 -9.19
C PRO A 448 -8.80 -3.44 -8.94
N LEU A 449 -9.72 -4.38 -9.13
CA LEU A 449 -11.16 -4.14 -8.98
C LEU A 449 -11.52 -3.78 -7.53
N ALA A 450 -11.07 -4.56 -6.56
CA ALA A 450 -11.33 -4.31 -5.14
C ALA A 450 -10.74 -2.96 -4.70
N ARG A 451 -9.46 -2.70 -5.01
CA ARG A 451 -8.75 -1.50 -4.55
C ARG A 451 -9.33 -0.20 -5.12
N ARG A 452 -9.68 -0.18 -6.40
CA ARG A 452 -10.31 0.98 -7.06
C ARG A 452 -11.66 1.36 -6.43
N ASN A 453 -12.36 0.38 -5.87
CA ASN A 453 -13.69 0.58 -5.29
C ASN A 453 -13.67 0.76 -3.78
N THR A 454 -12.55 0.50 -3.09
CA THR A 454 -12.45 0.61 -1.62
C THR A 454 -12.83 2.01 -1.12
N LEU A 455 -12.25 3.08 -1.68
CA LEU A 455 -12.54 4.46 -1.20
C LEU A 455 -13.99 4.86 -1.47
N ALA A 456 -14.52 4.52 -2.65
CA ALA A 456 -15.92 4.78 -3.00
C ALA A 456 -16.87 4.06 -2.04
N LEU A 457 -16.61 2.78 -1.75
CA LEU A 457 -17.38 1.99 -0.80
C LEU A 457 -17.34 2.59 0.61
N ILE A 458 -16.17 3.03 1.09
CA ILE A 458 -16.05 3.72 2.40
C ILE A 458 -16.91 4.98 2.44
N ARG A 459 -16.79 5.82 1.42
CA ARG A 459 -17.53 7.07 1.34
C ARG A 459 -19.04 6.83 1.28
N ALA A 460 -19.48 5.85 0.49
CA ALA A 460 -20.89 5.46 0.42
C ALA A 460 -21.41 4.94 1.77
N ILE A 461 -20.62 4.14 2.49
CA ILE A 461 -20.93 3.70 3.86
C ILE A 461 -21.11 4.89 4.79
N TYR A 462 -20.18 5.85 4.78
CA TYR A 462 -20.24 7.05 5.63
C TYR A 462 -21.42 7.97 5.29
N ARG A 463 -21.80 8.06 4.01
CA ARG A 463 -22.99 8.82 3.57
C ARG A 463 -24.30 8.05 3.76
N GLY A 464 -24.24 6.75 4.07
CA GLY A 464 -25.42 5.89 4.19
C GLY A 464 -26.11 5.58 2.85
N GLU A 465 -25.38 5.70 1.73
CA GLU A 465 -25.90 5.58 0.36
C GLU A 465 -26.03 4.11 -0.06
N ARG A 466 -27.13 3.48 0.34
CA ARG A 466 -27.38 2.04 0.14
C ARG A 466 -27.22 1.58 -1.31
N ALA A 467 -27.73 2.35 -2.27
CA ALA A 467 -27.66 1.96 -3.69
C ALA A 467 -26.22 1.89 -4.22
N GLU A 468 -25.34 2.80 -3.79
CA GLU A 468 -23.92 2.79 -4.19
C GLU A 468 -23.17 1.65 -3.51
N ILE A 469 -23.44 1.41 -2.22
CA ILE A 469 -22.90 0.25 -1.48
C ILE A 469 -23.27 -1.05 -2.19
N ASP A 470 -24.56 -1.25 -2.47
CA ASP A 470 -25.08 -2.46 -3.12
C ASP A 470 -24.51 -2.64 -4.54
N GLY A 471 -24.35 -1.54 -5.29
CA GLY A 471 -23.75 -1.55 -6.63
C GLY A 471 -22.29 -2.03 -6.62
N ILE A 472 -21.47 -1.47 -5.73
CA ILE A 472 -20.05 -1.86 -5.59
C ILE A 472 -19.93 -3.31 -5.10
N GLN A 473 -20.72 -3.68 -4.10
CA GLN A 473 -20.72 -5.04 -3.54
C GLN A 473 -21.16 -6.08 -4.58
N THR A 474 -22.17 -5.76 -5.39
CA THR A 474 -22.63 -6.64 -6.49
C THR A 474 -21.54 -6.82 -7.53
N LEU A 475 -20.87 -5.74 -7.95
CA LEU A 475 -19.76 -5.80 -8.91
C LEU A 475 -18.65 -6.74 -8.46
N LEU A 476 -18.23 -6.65 -7.19
CA LEU A 476 -17.19 -7.50 -6.63
C LEU A 476 -17.64 -8.96 -6.50
N ALA A 477 -18.90 -9.17 -6.09
CA ALA A 477 -19.49 -10.50 -5.95
C ALA A 477 -19.70 -11.20 -7.30
N GLU A 478 -20.01 -10.47 -8.37
CA GLU A 478 -20.10 -11.01 -9.72
C GLU A 478 -18.75 -11.52 -10.21
N GLU A 479 -17.67 -10.76 -10.03
CA GLU A 479 -16.33 -11.21 -10.44
C GLU A 479 -15.85 -12.40 -9.59
N ALA A 480 -16.16 -12.39 -8.29
CA ALA A 480 -15.93 -13.56 -7.44
C ALA A 480 -16.71 -14.78 -7.95
N ALA A 481 -17.98 -14.62 -8.33
CA ALA A 481 -18.82 -15.70 -8.84
C ALA A 481 -18.29 -16.26 -10.17
N ARG A 482 -17.80 -15.42 -11.09
CA ARG A 482 -17.13 -15.88 -12.32
C ARG A 482 -15.89 -16.68 -12.00
N THR A 483 -15.06 -16.21 -11.07
CA THR A 483 -13.83 -16.91 -10.67
C THR A 483 -14.11 -18.25 -9.99
N VAL A 484 -15.12 -18.32 -9.12
CA VAL A 484 -15.56 -19.58 -8.50
C VAL A 484 -16.13 -20.54 -9.54
N ALA A 485 -16.89 -20.05 -10.52
CA ALA A 485 -17.43 -20.88 -11.60
C ALA A 485 -16.30 -21.51 -12.43
N ASP A 486 -15.29 -20.72 -12.80
CA ASP A 486 -14.13 -21.18 -13.57
C ASP A 486 -13.29 -22.20 -12.78
N LEU A 487 -13.11 -21.97 -11.47
CA LEU A 487 -12.49 -22.96 -10.58
C LEU A 487 -13.27 -24.28 -10.58
N PHE A 488 -14.58 -24.24 -10.32
CA PHE A 488 -15.41 -25.45 -10.24
C PHE A 488 -15.40 -26.22 -11.56
N HIS A 489 -15.60 -25.52 -12.67
CA HIS A 489 -15.53 -26.08 -14.02
C HIS A 489 -14.17 -26.75 -14.27
N SER A 490 -13.08 -26.07 -13.92
CA SER A 490 -11.72 -26.60 -14.11
C SER A 490 -11.49 -27.90 -13.35
N VAL A 491 -11.87 -27.97 -12.07
CA VAL A 491 -11.72 -29.20 -11.25
C VAL A 491 -12.59 -30.34 -11.79
N LEU A 492 -13.82 -30.05 -12.20
CA LEU A 492 -14.72 -31.06 -12.76
C LEU A 492 -14.26 -31.55 -14.15
N ALA A 493 -13.64 -30.67 -14.93
CA ALA A 493 -13.04 -31.02 -16.22
C ALA A 493 -11.83 -31.95 -16.06
N LEU A 494 -10.96 -31.72 -15.06
CA LEU A 494 -9.79 -32.59 -14.78
C LEU A 494 -10.20 -34.06 -14.63
N SER A 495 -11.28 -34.29 -13.88
CA SER A 495 -11.75 -35.63 -13.52
C SER A 495 -12.60 -36.28 -14.61
N SER A 496 -13.00 -35.57 -15.66
CA SER A 496 -13.87 -36.11 -16.71
C SER A 496 -13.13 -37.09 -17.63
N ALA A 497 -13.81 -38.17 -18.06
CA ALA A 497 -13.26 -39.12 -19.02
C ALA A 497 -13.05 -38.49 -20.43
N ASP A 498 -13.70 -37.34 -20.67
CA ASP A 498 -13.58 -36.48 -21.85
C ASP A 498 -12.65 -35.28 -21.60
N ALA A 499 -11.55 -35.46 -20.85
CA ALA A 499 -10.53 -34.42 -20.71
C ALA A 499 -9.88 -34.13 -22.09
N ARG A 500 -10.60 -33.39 -22.95
CA ARG A 500 -10.12 -32.93 -24.23
C ARG A 500 -9.03 -31.87 -23.99
N PRO A 501 -8.05 -31.72 -24.90
CA PRO A 501 -7.14 -30.59 -24.85
C PRO A 501 -7.92 -29.27 -24.82
N MET A 502 -7.41 -28.26 -24.12
CA MET A 502 -8.04 -26.92 -24.12
C MET A 502 -8.28 -26.42 -25.55
N GLY A 503 -9.51 -25.99 -25.84
CA GLY A 503 -9.89 -25.40 -27.13
C GLY A 503 -9.70 -23.88 -27.17
N GLN A 504 -9.77 -23.28 -28.36
CA GLN A 504 -9.58 -21.84 -28.60
C GLN A 504 -10.58 -20.94 -27.83
N ALA A 505 -11.74 -21.48 -27.42
CA ALA A 505 -12.73 -20.80 -26.57
C ALA A 505 -12.39 -20.89 -25.06
N ASP A 506 -11.78 -21.99 -24.61
CA ASP A 506 -11.25 -22.15 -23.23
C ASP A 506 -10.02 -21.25 -22.99
N VAL A 507 -9.37 -20.92 -24.10
CA VAL A 507 -8.22 -20.03 -24.30
C VAL A 507 -8.62 -18.53 -24.22
N SER A 508 -9.85 -18.19 -23.84
CA SER A 508 -10.31 -16.78 -23.73
C SER A 508 -9.58 -15.94 -22.66
N LEU A 509 -8.87 -16.57 -21.70
CA LEU A 509 -7.92 -15.87 -20.80
C LEU A 509 -6.51 -15.74 -21.40
N THR A 510 -6.29 -16.24 -22.63
CA THR A 510 -4.98 -16.53 -23.23
C THR A 510 -4.73 -15.89 -24.61
N GLU A 511 -5.42 -14.81 -25.00
CA GLU A 511 -4.90 -13.93 -26.08
C GLU A 511 -3.62 -13.16 -25.67
N VAL A 512 -3.06 -13.51 -24.53
CA VAL A 512 -1.84 -12.98 -24.00
C VAL A 512 -1.00 -14.17 -23.50
N PRO A 513 0.19 -14.47 -24.09
CA PRO A 513 1.11 -15.45 -23.52
C PRO A 513 1.30 -15.17 -22.02
N GLU A 514 1.43 -16.20 -21.18
CA GLU A 514 1.32 -16.04 -19.73
C GLU A 514 2.45 -15.16 -19.19
N ARG A 515 2.10 -13.89 -18.98
CA ARG A 515 3.02 -12.81 -18.64
C ARG A 515 3.35 -12.87 -17.16
N ILE A 516 4.58 -13.26 -16.82
CA ILE A 516 5.01 -13.35 -15.41
C ILE A 516 5.10 -11.99 -14.72
N VAL A 517 5.09 -10.89 -15.46
CA VAL A 517 4.98 -9.52 -14.91
C VAL A 517 3.65 -9.23 -14.21
N GLY A 518 2.64 -10.09 -14.36
CA GLY A 518 1.43 -10.05 -13.52
C GLY A 518 1.63 -10.68 -12.13
N LEU A 519 2.73 -11.39 -11.90
CA LEU A 519 3.05 -12.03 -10.63
C LEU A 519 3.90 -11.10 -9.76
N VAL A 520 3.83 -11.30 -8.45
CA VAL A 520 4.73 -10.66 -7.49
C VAL A 520 5.94 -11.57 -7.29
N PRO A 521 7.18 -11.06 -7.43
CA PRO A 521 8.38 -11.75 -7.02
C PRO A 521 8.34 -12.23 -5.56
N VAL A 522 8.61 -13.52 -5.35
CA VAL A 522 8.96 -14.13 -4.06
C VAL A 522 10.19 -13.41 -3.52
N ALA A 523 10.14 -12.94 -2.28
CA ALA A 523 11.29 -12.33 -1.64
C ALA A 523 12.08 -13.41 -0.90
N ASP A 524 13.39 -13.51 -1.16
CA ASP A 524 14.28 -14.26 -0.27
C ASP A 524 14.25 -13.65 1.13
N ALA A 525 13.89 -14.47 2.11
CA ALA A 525 13.69 -14.04 3.50
C ALA A 525 15.01 -13.72 4.23
N GLU A 526 16.16 -14.17 3.73
CA GLU A 526 17.38 -14.24 4.57
C GLU A 526 18.33 -13.03 4.45
N GLY A 527 18.14 -12.12 3.49
CA GLY A 527 19.08 -11.00 3.26
C GLY A 527 18.74 -9.66 3.95
N TYR A 528 17.48 -9.47 4.38
CA TYR A 528 16.89 -8.14 4.61
C TYR A 528 16.35 -7.96 6.05
N GLU A 529 16.96 -8.62 7.04
CA GLU A 529 16.54 -8.48 8.45
C GLU A 529 17.23 -7.33 9.19
N LYS A 530 18.26 -6.70 8.62
CA LYS A 530 19.19 -5.87 9.42
C LYS A 530 18.95 -4.37 9.42
N ASN A 531 18.07 -3.80 8.58
CA ASN A 531 17.85 -2.36 8.58
C ASN A 531 16.44 -1.98 9.05
N GLN A 532 16.36 -1.02 9.97
CA GLN A 532 15.10 -0.42 10.44
C GLN A 532 14.34 0.30 9.30
N TYR A 533 15.02 0.55 8.17
CA TYR A 533 14.46 0.98 6.88
C TYR A 533 13.69 -0.13 6.13
N ASP A 534 13.73 -1.40 6.55
CA ASP A 534 13.09 -2.49 5.80
C ASP A 534 11.57 -2.56 5.95
N HIS A 535 10.95 -1.79 6.86
CA HIS A 535 9.49 -1.65 6.85
C HIS A 535 8.97 -1.02 5.54
N TYR A 536 9.78 -0.18 4.89
CA TYR A 536 9.46 0.46 3.60
C TYR A 536 9.42 -0.52 2.43
N TRP A 537 10.22 -1.59 2.47
CA TRP A 537 10.37 -2.55 1.37
C TRP A 537 9.59 -3.86 1.57
N ARG A 538 9.07 -4.07 2.79
CA ARG A 538 8.31 -5.26 3.24
C ARG A 538 6.84 -5.26 2.85
N LEU A 539 6.36 -4.23 2.17
CA LEU A 539 5.01 -4.22 1.58
C LEU A 539 4.99 -5.07 0.31
N ARG A 540 5.12 -6.39 0.50
CA ARG A 540 5.20 -7.43 -0.54
C ARG A 540 4.04 -7.38 -1.54
N TRP A 541 2.89 -6.80 -1.18
CA TRP A 541 1.74 -6.60 -2.07
C TRP A 541 1.41 -5.14 -2.41
N SER A 542 2.17 -4.14 -1.94
CA SER A 542 2.08 -2.77 -2.48
C SER A 542 2.92 -2.62 -3.76
N ARG A 543 3.89 -3.52 -3.95
CA ARG A 543 4.72 -3.57 -5.15
C ARG A 543 3.97 -3.63 -6.49
N PRO A 544 2.70 -4.10 -6.67
CA PRO A 544 1.94 -3.99 -7.93
C PRO A 544 1.87 -2.58 -8.50
N TYR A 545 1.90 -1.54 -7.66
CA TYR A 545 2.06 -0.17 -8.16
C TYR A 545 3.48 0.09 -8.66
N CYS A 546 4.50 -0.35 -7.93
CA CYS A 546 5.89 -0.35 -8.39
C CYS A 546 6.07 -1.16 -9.69
N TYR A 547 5.37 -2.29 -9.89
CA TYR A 547 5.39 -3.08 -11.13
C TYR A 547 4.69 -2.36 -12.29
N ARG A 548 3.70 -1.49 -12.03
CA ARG A 548 3.16 -0.54 -13.02
C ARG A 548 4.14 0.61 -13.31
N LEU A 549 4.92 1.07 -12.32
CA LEU A 549 6.06 1.97 -12.58
C LEU A 549 7.05 1.32 -13.54
N TRP A 550 7.19 -0.01 -13.48
CA TRP A 550 8.07 -0.71 -14.39
C TRP A 550 7.54 -0.86 -15.82
N LYS A 551 6.24 -0.61 -16.08
CA LYS A 551 5.75 -0.43 -17.47
C LYS A 551 6.27 0.85 -18.12
N ASN A 552 7.04 1.64 -17.39
CA ASN A 552 7.74 2.81 -17.87
C ASN A 552 9.23 2.67 -17.61
N ALA A 553 10.04 3.16 -18.54
CA ALA A 553 11.47 2.95 -18.50
C ALA A 553 12.22 3.88 -17.53
N THR A 554 11.54 4.68 -16.71
CA THR A 554 12.17 5.63 -15.79
C THR A 554 12.61 4.93 -14.49
N GLY A 555 13.89 4.60 -14.40
CA GLY A 555 14.62 4.10 -13.23
C GLY A 555 14.80 5.13 -12.10
N SER A 556 13.99 6.18 -12.11
CA SER A 556 13.83 7.20 -11.08
C SER A 556 12.37 7.64 -11.16
N LEU A 557 11.68 7.74 -10.02
CA LEU A 557 10.32 8.31 -9.94
C LEU A 557 10.38 9.75 -10.47
N PRO A 558 9.90 10.03 -11.69
CA PRO A 558 10.06 11.35 -12.24
C PRO A 558 9.13 12.31 -11.48
N THR A 559 9.66 13.48 -11.12
CA THR A 559 8.86 14.59 -10.58
C THR A 559 7.99 15.25 -11.66
N ASP A 560 8.21 14.92 -12.94
CA ASP A 560 7.45 15.40 -14.08
C ASP A 560 6.83 14.23 -14.87
N ALA A 561 5.50 14.25 -15.01
CA ALA A 561 4.77 13.26 -15.81
C ALA A 561 5.20 13.23 -17.29
N SER A 562 5.82 14.31 -17.81
CA SER A 562 6.37 14.38 -19.16
C SER A 562 7.58 13.45 -19.38
N LEU A 563 8.22 12.99 -18.30
CA LEU A 563 9.36 12.07 -18.33
C LEU A 563 8.95 10.59 -18.38
N ILE A 564 7.65 10.28 -18.25
CA ILE A 564 7.12 8.93 -18.35
C ILE A 564 7.28 8.44 -19.80
N ARG A 565 8.20 7.50 -20.02
CA ARG A 565 8.43 6.86 -21.33
C ARG A 565 7.86 5.46 -21.36
N PRO A 566 7.23 5.04 -22.47
CA PRO A 566 6.81 3.65 -22.66
C PRO A 566 8.02 2.71 -22.61
N LEU A 567 7.79 1.42 -22.40
CA LEU A 567 8.87 0.44 -22.55
C LEU A 567 9.28 0.35 -24.02
N GLU A 568 10.48 0.83 -24.32
CA GLU A 568 11.05 0.72 -25.65
C GLU A 568 12.32 -0.13 -25.65
N LEU A 569 12.47 -0.92 -26.71
CA LEU A 569 13.71 -1.57 -27.06
C LEU A 569 14.07 -1.24 -28.49
N ARG A 570 15.36 -1.26 -28.81
CA ARG A 570 15.85 -1.17 -30.17
C ARG A 570 15.60 -2.50 -30.88
N VAL A 571 14.91 -2.49 -32.02
CA VAL A 571 14.63 -3.66 -32.86
C VAL A 571 14.97 -3.29 -34.29
N GLU A 572 15.91 -4.00 -34.90
CA GLU A 572 16.37 -3.73 -36.27
C GLU A 572 16.83 -2.27 -36.44
N GLY A 573 17.59 -1.76 -35.46
CA GLY A 573 18.07 -0.39 -35.45
C GLY A 573 17.05 0.69 -35.04
N GLN A 574 15.77 0.35 -34.84
CA GLN A 574 14.70 1.31 -34.57
C GLN A 574 14.06 1.10 -33.19
N PRO A 575 13.64 2.16 -32.48
CA PRO A 575 12.87 2.01 -31.25
C PRO A 575 11.51 1.36 -31.54
N ARG A 576 11.16 0.29 -30.81
CA ARG A 576 9.81 -0.29 -30.78
C ARG A 576 9.27 -0.29 -29.36
N VAL A 577 8.00 0.09 -29.23
CA VAL A 577 7.25 0.08 -27.97
C VAL A 577 6.75 -1.32 -27.67
N PHE A 578 6.87 -1.72 -26.40
CA PHE A 578 6.34 -2.95 -25.84
C PHE A 578 5.26 -2.62 -24.82
N PRO A 579 4.01 -3.10 -24.99
CA PRO A 579 2.91 -2.79 -24.08
C PRO A 579 3.06 -3.47 -22.70
N VAL A 580 3.98 -4.43 -22.60
CA VAL A 580 4.21 -5.26 -21.43
C VAL A 580 5.69 -5.49 -21.23
N GLY A 581 6.09 -5.40 -19.97
CA GLY A 581 7.40 -5.74 -19.50
C GLY A 581 7.67 -5.01 -18.20
N PHE A 582 8.93 -4.94 -17.85
CA PHE A 582 9.41 -4.08 -16.79
C PHE A 582 10.76 -3.46 -17.14
N ALA A 583 11.07 -2.30 -16.60
CA ALA A 583 12.40 -1.72 -16.67
C ALA A 583 13.00 -1.54 -15.27
N HIS A 584 14.28 -1.85 -15.14
CA HIS A 584 15.03 -1.64 -13.90
C HIS A 584 16.49 -1.27 -14.21
N GLY A 585 17.20 -0.69 -13.23
CA GLY A 585 18.66 -0.60 -13.30
C GLY A 585 19.31 -1.98 -13.13
N ALA A 586 20.64 -2.03 -13.09
CA ALA A 586 21.32 -3.23 -12.61
C ALA A 586 21.11 -3.33 -11.09
N GLY A 587 20.26 -4.24 -10.61
CA GLY A 587 19.69 -4.22 -9.26
C GLY A 587 19.38 -5.61 -8.68
N PRO A 588 18.51 -5.71 -7.67
CA PRO A 588 18.17 -6.99 -7.03
C PRO A 588 17.38 -7.90 -7.97
N GLU A 589 17.44 -9.20 -7.69
CA GLU A 589 16.76 -10.23 -8.47
C GLU A 589 15.24 -10.15 -8.31
N HIS A 590 14.50 -10.49 -9.37
CA HIS A 590 13.03 -10.61 -9.34
C HIS A 590 12.64 -12.07 -9.50
N VAL A 591 12.35 -12.76 -8.40
CA VAL A 591 12.06 -14.20 -8.34
C VAL A 591 10.58 -14.50 -8.50
N PHE A 592 10.12 -15.06 -9.60
CA PHE A 592 8.72 -15.43 -9.81
C PHE A 592 8.48 -16.91 -9.48
N ALA A 593 7.49 -17.22 -8.64
CA ALA A 593 7.03 -18.60 -8.47
C ALA A 593 6.31 -19.09 -9.73
N ILE A 594 6.63 -20.30 -10.19
CA ILE A 594 6.02 -20.94 -11.35
C ILE A 594 5.64 -22.40 -11.01
N PRO A 595 4.59 -22.96 -11.61
CA PRO A 595 4.21 -24.35 -11.37
C PRO A 595 5.21 -25.31 -12.06
N ARG A 596 5.73 -26.26 -11.29
CA ARG A 596 6.69 -27.26 -11.79
C ARG A 596 6.08 -28.09 -12.92
N GLY A 597 6.84 -28.31 -14.00
CA GLY A 597 6.47 -29.23 -15.08
C GLY A 597 5.27 -28.82 -15.93
N VAL A 598 4.71 -27.62 -15.75
CA VAL A 598 3.57 -27.13 -16.55
C VAL A 598 4.02 -26.40 -17.80
N TYR A 599 5.04 -25.54 -17.67
CA TYR A 599 5.61 -24.76 -18.78
C TYR A 599 6.98 -25.29 -19.16
N ARG A 600 7.31 -25.26 -20.45
CA ARG A 600 8.58 -25.78 -20.97
C ARG A 600 9.66 -24.72 -21.05
N GLU A 601 9.30 -23.48 -21.37
CA GLU A 601 10.26 -22.42 -21.62
C GLU A 601 9.82 -21.09 -21.01
N PHE A 602 10.82 -20.31 -20.60
CA PHE A 602 10.69 -18.89 -20.33
C PHE A 602 11.22 -18.08 -21.51
N ARG A 603 10.47 -17.09 -21.96
CA ARG A 603 10.83 -16.22 -23.09
C ARG A 603 10.70 -14.75 -22.72
N ALA A 604 11.61 -13.92 -23.21
CA ALA A 604 11.55 -12.46 -23.04
C ALA A 604 12.37 -11.75 -24.14
N LYS A 605 12.08 -10.47 -24.37
CA LYS A 605 12.97 -9.58 -25.13
C LYS A 605 13.68 -8.66 -24.16
N VAL A 606 14.99 -8.51 -24.26
CA VAL A 606 15.76 -7.67 -23.33
C VAL A 606 16.69 -6.71 -24.04
N GLY A 607 16.99 -5.59 -23.40
CA GLY A 607 17.95 -4.63 -23.93
C GLY A 607 18.00 -3.32 -23.16
N CYS A 608 18.81 -2.38 -23.65
CA CYS A 608 18.82 -1.01 -23.15
C CYS A 608 17.68 -0.21 -23.75
N HIS A 609 17.06 0.65 -22.94
CA HIS A 609 16.06 1.58 -23.45
C HIS A 609 16.71 2.64 -24.38
N PRO A 610 16.20 2.87 -25.60
CA PRO A 610 16.87 3.68 -26.62
C PRO A 610 16.98 5.16 -26.26
N ALA A 611 16.00 5.70 -25.53
CA ALA A 611 15.95 7.12 -25.20
C ALA A 611 16.86 7.57 -24.04
N PHE A 612 17.50 6.66 -23.32
CA PHE A 612 18.34 7.02 -22.18
C PHE A 612 19.83 6.89 -22.51
N ASP A 613 20.61 7.87 -22.05
CA ASP A 613 22.07 7.80 -22.14
C ASP A 613 22.63 6.81 -21.12
N VAL A 614 23.12 5.70 -21.64
CA VAL A 614 24.13 4.85 -21.01
C VAL A 614 25.50 5.35 -21.46
N GLY A 615 26.48 5.41 -20.55
CA GLY A 615 27.78 6.01 -20.81
C GLY A 615 28.56 5.26 -21.90
N GLU A 616 29.43 5.96 -22.63
CA GLU A 616 30.35 5.30 -23.56
C GLU A 616 31.22 4.28 -22.81
N GLY A 617 31.08 3.01 -23.16
CA GLY A 617 31.78 1.89 -22.52
C GLY A 617 30.95 1.11 -21.48
N ASP A 618 29.72 1.51 -21.19
CA ASP A 618 28.81 0.75 -20.33
C ASP A 618 28.33 -0.53 -21.02
N SER A 619 28.35 -1.64 -20.29
CA SER A 619 27.93 -2.96 -20.77
C SER A 619 27.18 -3.72 -19.69
N PHE A 620 26.08 -4.34 -20.10
CA PHE A 620 25.13 -5.01 -19.22
C PHE A 620 24.94 -6.47 -19.59
N HIS A 621 24.49 -7.26 -18.63
CA HIS A 621 24.07 -8.64 -18.83
C HIS A 621 22.69 -8.88 -18.23
N PHE A 622 21.91 -9.71 -18.91
CA PHE A 622 20.63 -10.23 -18.43
C PHE A 622 20.83 -11.69 -18.02
N VAL A 623 20.48 -11.99 -16.78
CA VAL A 623 20.68 -13.28 -16.13
C VAL A 623 19.31 -13.85 -15.78
N VAL A 624 19.11 -15.13 -16.10
CA VAL A 624 17.95 -15.90 -15.65
C VAL A 624 18.44 -16.97 -14.69
N LEU A 625 17.85 -17.00 -13.50
CA LEU A 625 18.06 -18.06 -12.52
C LEU A 625 16.83 -18.95 -12.46
N LEU A 626 17.03 -20.25 -12.31
CA LEU A 626 15.99 -21.24 -12.05
C LEU A 626 16.28 -21.86 -10.68
N ASP A 627 15.33 -21.74 -9.74
CA ASP A 627 15.52 -22.20 -8.35
C ASP A 627 16.84 -21.70 -7.73
N GLY A 628 17.14 -20.41 -7.92
CA GLY A 628 18.36 -19.74 -7.45
C GLY A 628 19.64 -20.08 -8.23
N LYS A 629 19.59 -21.01 -9.20
CA LYS A 629 20.75 -21.42 -9.99
C LYS A 629 20.76 -20.75 -11.34
N ARG A 630 21.93 -20.27 -11.77
CA ARG A 630 22.08 -19.59 -13.05
C ARG A 630 21.84 -20.53 -14.23
N ALA A 631 20.78 -20.25 -14.99
CA ALA A 631 20.39 -21.01 -16.18
C ALA A 631 20.80 -20.31 -17.48
N TYR A 632 20.84 -18.97 -17.48
CA TYR A 632 21.20 -18.18 -18.66
C TYR A 632 21.97 -16.91 -18.28
N THR A 633 22.84 -16.45 -19.17
CA THR A 633 23.47 -15.12 -19.12
C THR A 633 23.58 -14.61 -20.56
N SER A 634 23.06 -13.42 -20.81
CA SER A 634 23.13 -12.82 -22.13
C SER A 634 24.57 -12.45 -22.50
N PRO A 635 24.90 -12.35 -23.80
CA PRO A 635 26.04 -11.57 -24.25
C PRO A 635 25.99 -10.13 -23.70
N PRO A 636 27.13 -9.41 -23.72
CA PRO A 636 27.18 -7.97 -23.44
C PRO A 636 26.13 -7.18 -24.22
N VAL A 637 25.30 -6.41 -23.52
CA VAL A 637 24.31 -5.49 -24.08
C VAL A 637 24.77 -4.06 -23.88
N THR A 638 24.72 -3.27 -24.94
CA THR A 638 25.06 -1.84 -24.95
C THR A 638 23.91 -1.02 -25.54
N LYS A 639 24.02 0.31 -25.56
CA LYS A 639 23.04 1.20 -26.22
C LYS A 639 22.78 0.86 -27.68
N ALA A 640 23.82 0.41 -28.38
CA ALA A 640 23.78 0.13 -29.81
C ALA A 640 23.24 -1.27 -30.13
N THR A 641 23.11 -2.14 -29.11
CA THR A 641 22.67 -3.52 -29.26
C THR A 641 21.16 -3.54 -29.54
N ASP A 642 20.76 -4.14 -30.66
CA ASP A 642 19.36 -4.52 -30.88
C ASP A 642 18.92 -5.52 -29.79
N CYS A 643 17.63 -5.54 -29.47
CA CYS A 643 17.13 -6.36 -28.38
C CYS A 643 17.46 -7.83 -28.57
N LEU A 644 17.77 -8.51 -27.46
CA LEU A 644 18.02 -9.93 -27.46
C LEU A 644 16.72 -10.69 -27.21
N ASP A 645 16.51 -11.76 -27.98
CA ASP A 645 15.48 -12.74 -27.73
C ASP A 645 16.00 -13.83 -26.79
N LEU A 646 15.41 -13.90 -25.60
CA LEU A 646 15.73 -14.90 -24.59
C LEU A 646 14.76 -16.07 -24.71
N CYS A 647 15.30 -17.28 -24.64
CA CYS A 647 14.55 -18.53 -24.55
C CYS A 647 15.32 -19.47 -23.62
N VAL A 648 14.74 -19.75 -22.45
CA VAL A 648 15.38 -20.55 -21.40
C VAL A 648 14.50 -21.77 -21.10
N PRO A 649 14.98 -23.00 -21.32
CA PRO A 649 14.26 -24.20 -20.90
C PRO A 649 14.06 -24.22 -19.38
N LEU A 650 12.83 -24.46 -18.93
CA LEU A 650 12.47 -24.42 -17.51
C LEU A 650 12.77 -25.74 -16.78
N GLY A 651 12.65 -26.88 -17.48
CA GLY A 651 12.72 -28.19 -16.85
C GLY A 651 11.69 -28.30 -15.72
N ASP A 652 12.15 -28.74 -14.54
CA ASP A 652 11.31 -28.90 -13.35
C ASP A 652 11.36 -27.71 -12.37
N ALA A 653 11.83 -26.54 -12.81
CA ALA A 653 11.97 -25.37 -11.94
C ALA A 653 10.64 -24.95 -11.28
N ALA A 654 10.68 -24.53 -10.02
CA ALA A 654 9.54 -23.92 -9.31
C ALA A 654 9.62 -22.40 -9.26
N SER A 655 10.73 -21.82 -9.69
CA SER A 655 10.92 -20.39 -9.70
C SER A 655 11.83 -19.92 -10.82
N VAL A 656 11.56 -18.72 -11.32
CA VAL A 656 12.37 -18.02 -12.32
C VAL A 656 12.78 -16.67 -11.75
N ALA A 657 14.08 -16.43 -11.54
CA ALA A 657 14.58 -15.11 -11.16
C ALA A 657 15.13 -14.36 -12.37
N LEU A 658 14.70 -13.11 -12.51
CA LEU A 658 15.20 -12.20 -13.54
C LEU A 658 16.14 -11.19 -12.90
N TRP A 659 17.37 -11.13 -13.42
CA TRP A 659 18.41 -10.28 -12.87
C TRP A 659 19.18 -9.54 -13.96
N SER A 660 19.34 -8.24 -13.79
CA SER A 660 20.17 -7.41 -14.67
C SER A 660 21.42 -6.95 -13.93
N THR A 661 22.60 -7.16 -14.53
CA THR A 661 23.90 -6.83 -13.94
C THR A 661 24.78 -6.04 -14.91
N HIS A 662 25.86 -5.43 -14.42
CA HIS A 662 26.78 -4.59 -15.20
C HIS A 662 28.25 -4.92 -14.88
N THR A 663 29.12 -4.76 -15.87
CA THR A 663 30.58 -4.91 -15.71
C THR A 663 31.29 -3.56 -15.47
N LYS A 664 30.75 -2.46 -16.03
CA LYS A 664 31.15 -1.06 -15.81
C LYS A 664 29.94 -0.14 -16.05
N GLY A 665 29.85 0.98 -15.31
CA GLY A 665 28.84 2.03 -15.54
C GLY A 665 27.95 2.39 -14.34
N ARG A 666 27.20 3.49 -14.45
CA ARG A 666 26.14 3.86 -13.48
C ARG A 666 24.81 3.26 -13.93
N GLN A 667 24.05 2.69 -12.99
CA GLN A 667 22.79 1.98 -13.24
C GLN A 667 21.75 2.82 -13.98
N ARG A 668 21.38 2.49 -15.24
CA ARG A 668 20.29 3.17 -15.94
C ARG A 668 19.53 2.29 -16.97
N HIS A 669 18.24 2.09 -16.73
CA HIS A 669 17.16 1.82 -17.71
C HIS A 669 17.31 0.57 -18.62
N LEU A 670 17.43 -0.61 -18.02
CA LEU A 670 17.40 -1.91 -18.70
C LEU A 670 15.97 -2.45 -18.75
N VAL A 671 15.56 -2.99 -19.90
CA VAL A 671 14.19 -3.40 -20.16
C VAL A 671 14.09 -4.92 -20.33
N TRP A 672 13.14 -5.52 -19.64
CA TRP A 672 12.63 -6.87 -19.83
C TRP A 672 11.24 -6.78 -20.45
N ALA A 673 11.17 -6.81 -21.78
CA ALA A 673 9.92 -6.75 -22.54
C ALA A 673 9.29 -8.15 -22.73
N ALA A 674 7.97 -8.18 -22.60
CA ALA A 674 7.12 -9.36 -22.80
C ALA A 674 7.63 -10.67 -22.14
N PRO A 675 8.05 -10.68 -20.86
CA PRO A 675 8.48 -11.90 -20.20
C PRO A 675 7.28 -12.86 -20.04
N MET A 676 7.42 -14.08 -20.54
CA MET A 676 6.33 -15.05 -20.66
C MET A 676 6.77 -16.50 -20.44
N LEU A 677 5.82 -17.35 -20.04
CA LEU A 677 5.97 -18.80 -19.99
C LEU A 677 5.26 -19.44 -21.18
N THR A 678 5.87 -20.46 -21.79
CA THR A 678 5.31 -21.20 -22.93
C THR A 678 5.33 -22.70 -22.70
N LYS A 679 4.28 -23.39 -23.15
CA LYS A 679 4.14 -24.87 -23.13
C LYS A 679 4.88 -25.54 -24.29
#